data_AF-A0A936DAI2-F1
#
_entry.id   AF-A0A936DAI2-F1
#
_cell.length_a   1.000
_cell.length_b   1.000
_cell.length_c   1.000
_cell.angle_alpha   90.00
_cell.angle_beta   90.00
_cell.angle_gamma   90.00
#
_symmetry.space_group_name_H-M   'P 1'
#
loop_
_entity.id
_entity.type
_entity.pdbx_description
1 polymer ?
#
loop_
_entity_poly.entity_id
_entity_poly.type
_entity_poly.pdbx_seq_one_letter_code
_entity_poly.pdbx_strand_id
1 'polypeptide(L)'
;MSSLSPLVVHGKLLWESVVALACVAGIVAAWLLPRRARRRRAAAIRAGLGGGTSSLAPPSPEKLVVVSGKVVKASGSPEKKLAAATLVPAAMAFAEEGSKSAHTATAAGEPLVLEVGGAHVALHGDVQILVGSRESGRGLARRRAHRALEDLASQLEGKTRDGLALRTLHTGDLVRAQGILRHTPSETGAESYRVAASAYTLSPSEEGNHPGIVPVAFEGAPSPLEQSRPEVVGRVLAFPALAFVALAAVGELAMHSAPSSPGVATIAAATPLRRFEALAALRAQTSLSASPSDATLRDQASLDTLRGFYGMASDDYARANRPDEAAKIAAHYGDPFRVARARFVNGEISESARAFASARARDPKLPITISEVTAYVLTDDFERAATGAHALLANWDGPKGSQDELQCIVDAIDHRAGGSHDTGALERHAREGATRVPCTLLMLDLRDGTEGASGDDTLSELRSDPRVRRYLEPLTPGRFGSCTFPASDILGCWDASDAFGPGMITDPKAIAFYLPQALALQAFQHTLSEVSSHGWLGADMALAASLYAATRTFLGDVEGALTILDVAGRAFAPLARRAELEERRRASLDPPQDPHFPHDPRDGLDLIRSTRAAVLLRSGRARDALRLQPSGMAARFSTLAHVMGAYDPSEQRELAERDDRELNAKLWNAAYTGDGTVLVDALRAGEGDGRGVVDVVAWHIPSGRAALASWVRYEYPAPCSTCGLYPLMNSLGSRLDAAHATGDEATVRELDAVRVRLDPYLARRQDALLVHFLSLLSPP
;
A
#
# COMPACT_ATOMS: atom_id res chain seq x y z
N MET A 1 -1.67 7.15 1.62
CA MET A 1 -2.59 7.38 2.75
C MET A 1 -2.91 8.86 3.02
N SER A 2 -2.00 9.82 2.86
CA SER A 2 -2.26 11.24 3.19
C SER A 2 -3.35 11.92 2.35
N SER A 3 -3.65 11.39 1.17
CA SER A 3 -4.72 11.83 0.25
C SER A 3 -6.10 11.33 0.65
N LEU A 4 -6.19 10.21 1.38
CA LEU A 4 -7.46 9.70 1.90
C LEU A 4 -7.93 10.56 3.07
N SER A 5 -9.24 10.75 3.18
CA SER A 5 -9.84 11.43 4.33
C SER A 5 -9.35 10.80 5.65
N PRO A 6 -8.94 11.60 6.65
CA PRO A 6 -8.54 11.10 7.97
C PRO A 6 -9.62 10.21 8.61
N LEU A 7 -10.88 10.44 8.26
CA LEU A 7 -12.03 9.64 8.72
C LEU A 7 -11.96 8.18 8.21
N VAL A 8 -11.46 7.97 6.99
CA VAL A 8 -11.32 6.63 6.40
C VAL A 8 -10.15 5.88 7.05
N VAL A 9 -9.01 6.56 7.18
CA VAL A 9 -7.78 5.99 7.74
C VAL A 9 -7.94 5.71 9.23
N HIS A 10 -8.39 6.70 10.01
CA HIS A 10 -8.49 6.63 11.48
C HIS A 10 -9.89 6.31 12.00
N GLY A 11 -10.85 6.01 11.12
CA GLY A 11 -12.24 5.78 11.52
C GLY A 11 -12.42 4.70 12.58
N LYS A 12 -11.64 3.61 12.51
CA LYS A 12 -11.62 2.58 13.56
C LYS A 12 -11.23 3.14 14.92
N LEU A 13 -10.15 3.93 14.99
CA LEU A 13 -9.65 4.52 16.24
C LEU A 13 -10.61 5.58 16.78
N LEU A 14 -11.21 6.39 15.89
CA LEU A 14 -12.26 7.33 16.26
C LEU A 14 -13.47 6.59 16.85
N TRP A 15 -13.88 5.48 16.23
CA TRP A 15 -14.98 4.65 16.71
C TRP A 15 -14.67 4.02 18.08
N GLU A 16 -13.49 3.42 18.24
CA GLU A 16 -13.04 2.86 19.52
C GLU A 16 -13.00 3.94 20.61
N SER A 17 -12.59 5.15 20.27
CA SER A 17 -12.57 6.29 21.19
C SER A 17 -13.99 6.73 21.60
N VAL A 18 -14.93 6.77 20.66
CA VAL A 18 -16.33 7.11 20.95
C VAL A 18 -16.98 6.05 21.84
N VAL A 19 -16.74 4.76 21.58
CA VAL A 19 -17.24 3.66 22.42
C VAL A 19 -16.61 3.71 23.80
N ALA A 20 -15.30 3.94 23.91
CA ALA A 20 -14.61 4.08 25.19
C ALA A 20 -15.17 5.26 25.99
N LEU A 21 -15.40 6.40 25.34
CA LEU A 21 -15.98 7.59 25.98
C LEU A 21 -17.43 7.35 26.40
N ALA A 22 -18.22 6.61 25.61
CA ALA A 22 -19.57 6.19 25.98
C ALA A 22 -19.58 5.24 27.18
N CYS A 23 -18.62 4.32 27.27
CA CYS A 23 -18.43 3.45 28.45
C CYS A 23 -18.09 4.27 29.69
N VAL A 24 -17.14 5.22 29.60
CA VAL A 24 -16.78 6.11 30.72
C VAL A 24 -17.98 6.96 31.14
N ALA A 25 -18.70 7.55 30.18
CA ALA A 25 -19.93 8.29 30.45
C ALA A 25 -20.99 7.42 31.13
N GLY A 26 -21.15 6.17 30.68
CA GLY A 26 -22.04 5.17 31.28
C GLY A 26 -21.66 4.83 32.73
N ILE A 27 -20.37 4.65 33.02
CA ILE A 27 -19.85 4.44 34.39
C ILE A 27 -20.15 5.65 35.27
N VAL A 28 -19.83 6.86 34.79
CA VAL A 28 -20.08 8.11 35.52
C VAL A 28 -21.56 8.31 35.77
N ALA A 29 -22.42 8.08 34.77
CA ALA A 29 -23.87 8.18 34.89
C ALA A 29 -24.44 7.15 35.87
N ALA A 30 -23.99 5.90 35.81
CA ALA A 30 -24.41 4.83 36.72
C ALA A 30 -24.08 5.16 38.19
N TRP A 31 -23.00 5.91 38.44
CA TRP A 31 -22.64 6.39 39.78
C TRP A 31 -23.36 7.67 40.21
N LEU A 32 -23.42 8.68 39.34
CA LEU A 32 -23.91 10.01 39.70
C LEU A 32 -25.43 10.13 39.70
N LEU A 33 -26.13 9.53 38.73
CA LEU A 33 -27.59 9.64 38.61
C LEU A 33 -28.33 9.10 39.84
N PRO A 34 -28.06 7.86 40.32
CA PRO A 34 -28.72 7.37 41.53
C PRO A 34 -28.33 8.14 42.79
N ARG A 35 -27.10 8.64 42.90
CA ARG A 35 -26.69 9.51 44.02
C ARG A 35 -27.48 10.83 44.02
N ARG A 36 -27.63 11.48 42.86
CA ARG A 36 -28.43 12.71 42.73
C ARG A 36 -29.91 12.45 43.03
N ALA A 37 -30.49 11.38 42.49
CA ALA A 37 -31.87 11.02 42.76
C ALA A 37 -32.13 10.77 44.26
N ARG A 38 -31.22 10.06 44.95
CA ARG A 38 -31.32 9.83 46.41
C ARG A 38 -31.18 11.12 47.22
N ARG A 39 -30.24 11.99 46.88
CA ARG A 39 -30.10 13.29 47.54
C ARG A 39 -31.36 14.14 47.39
N ARG A 40 -31.98 14.14 46.21
CA ARG A 40 -33.25 14.83 45.96
C ARG A 40 -34.38 14.26 46.81
N ARG A 41 -34.51 12.92 46.90
CA ARG A 41 -35.51 12.25 47.74
C ARG A 41 -35.30 12.52 49.24
N ALA A 42 -34.08 12.37 49.73
CA ALA A 42 -33.75 12.67 51.13
C ALA A 42 -34.00 14.15 51.48
N ALA A 43 -33.79 15.07 50.53
CA ALA A 43 -34.17 16.47 50.70
C ALA A 43 -35.68 16.67 50.73
N ALA A 44 -36.44 16.04 49.83
CA ALA A 44 -37.90 16.11 49.81
C ALA A 44 -38.53 15.59 51.11
N ILE A 45 -38.05 14.46 51.63
CA ILE A 45 -38.55 13.88 52.89
C ILE A 45 -38.24 14.78 54.09
N ARG A 46 -37.02 15.32 54.16
CA ARG A 46 -36.66 16.28 55.21
C ARG A 46 -37.49 17.55 55.13
N ALA A 47 -37.86 17.99 53.93
CA ALA A 47 -38.76 19.12 53.75
C ALA A 47 -40.19 18.79 54.18
N GLY A 48 -40.68 17.58 53.86
CA GLY A 48 -41.99 17.09 54.27
C GLY A 48 -42.17 16.95 55.78
N LEU A 49 -41.12 16.57 56.51
CA LEU A 49 -41.14 16.56 57.98
C LEU A 49 -41.21 17.97 58.59
N GLY A 50 -40.68 19.00 57.89
CA GLY A 50 -40.61 20.37 58.38
C GLY A 50 -39.24 20.79 58.92
N GLY A 51 -39.15 22.03 59.39
CA GLY A 51 -37.94 22.59 59.99
C GLY A 51 -37.69 22.02 61.38
N GLY A 52 -36.52 21.40 61.60
CA GLY A 52 -36.15 20.90 62.91
C GLY A 52 -35.89 22.03 63.91
N THR A 53 -36.50 21.96 65.08
CA THR A 53 -36.22 22.85 66.20
C THR A 53 -35.11 22.23 67.06
N SER A 54 -34.07 23.01 67.33
CA SER A 54 -33.01 22.65 68.29
C SER A 54 -33.35 23.08 69.72
N SER A 55 -34.43 23.85 69.90
CA SER A 55 -34.95 24.22 71.21
C SER A 55 -35.99 23.20 71.66
N LEU A 56 -35.86 22.73 72.90
CA LEU A 56 -36.80 21.81 73.55
C LEU A 56 -37.91 22.53 74.30
N ALA A 57 -38.03 23.86 74.20
CA ALA A 57 -39.16 24.59 74.76
C ALA A 57 -40.40 24.34 73.89
N PRO A 58 -41.38 23.52 74.33
CA PRO A 58 -42.56 23.25 73.53
C PRO A 58 -43.40 24.53 73.45
N PRO A 59 -43.82 24.99 72.26
CA PRO A 59 -44.71 26.14 72.13
C PRO A 59 -46.13 25.86 72.67
N SER A 60 -46.50 24.59 72.81
CA SER A 60 -47.74 24.08 73.43
C SER A 60 -47.58 22.56 73.69
N PRO A 61 -48.15 22.01 74.78
CA PRO A 61 -48.00 20.60 75.19
C PRO A 61 -48.62 19.56 74.22
N GLU A 62 -49.37 20.00 73.21
CA GLU A 62 -50.05 19.11 72.25
C GLU A 62 -49.64 19.34 70.80
N LYS A 63 -48.73 20.28 70.54
CA LYS A 63 -48.33 20.59 69.17
C LYS A 63 -47.31 19.57 68.66
N LEU A 64 -47.52 19.12 67.42
CA LEU A 64 -46.52 18.37 66.67
C LEU A 64 -45.25 19.23 66.52
N VAL A 65 -44.12 18.68 66.95
CA VAL A 65 -42.79 19.29 66.81
C VAL A 65 -41.85 18.37 66.07
N VAL A 66 -40.87 18.97 65.41
CA VAL A 66 -39.80 18.26 64.69
C VAL A 66 -38.52 18.55 65.43
N VAL A 67 -37.95 17.54 66.06
CA VAL A 67 -36.74 17.68 66.86
C VAL A 67 -35.55 17.21 66.04
N SER A 68 -34.49 18.03 65.96
CA SER A 68 -33.23 17.65 65.31
C SER A 68 -32.16 17.38 66.37
N GLY A 69 -31.57 16.19 66.35
CA GLY A 69 -30.64 15.74 67.38
C GLY A 69 -29.71 14.62 66.93
N LYS A 70 -28.65 14.40 67.69
CA LYS A 70 -27.71 13.29 67.46
C LYS A 70 -28.22 12.03 68.14
N VAL A 71 -28.18 10.91 67.44
CA VAL A 71 -28.55 9.61 68.01
C VAL A 71 -27.51 9.20 69.06
N VAL A 72 -27.95 9.00 70.29
CA VAL A 72 -27.14 8.51 71.41
C VAL A 72 -27.78 7.24 71.99
N LYS A 73 -27.00 6.44 72.72
CA LYS A 73 -27.53 5.25 73.41
C LYS A 73 -27.95 5.59 74.83
N ALA A 74 -29.05 5.00 75.27
CA ALA A 74 -29.52 5.12 76.66
C ALA A 74 -28.52 4.53 77.68
N SER A 75 -27.92 3.37 77.37
CA SER A 75 -27.09 2.60 78.31
C SER A 75 -25.58 2.96 78.33
N GLY A 76 -25.13 3.99 77.60
CA GLY A 76 -23.71 4.40 77.57
C GLY A 76 -22.71 3.37 77.01
N SER A 77 -23.16 2.18 76.56
CA SER A 77 -22.29 1.11 76.05
C SER A 77 -21.62 1.51 74.72
N PRO A 78 -20.28 1.67 74.68
CA PRO A 78 -19.58 2.20 73.50
C PRO A 78 -19.39 1.19 72.36
N GLU A 79 -19.64 -0.11 72.58
CA GLU A 79 -19.12 -1.15 71.67
C GLU A 79 -19.95 -1.40 70.39
N LYS A 80 -21.25 -1.07 70.38
CA LYS A 80 -22.12 -1.35 69.22
C LYS A 80 -22.48 -0.09 68.44
N LYS A 81 -22.05 0.05 67.18
CA LYS A 81 -22.32 1.27 66.38
C LYS A 81 -23.76 1.40 65.90
N LEU A 82 -24.55 0.32 65.84
CA LEU A 82 -25.94 0.33 65.35
C LEU A 82 -26.91 0.71 66.47
N ALA A 83 -27.76 1.71 66.24
CA ALA A 83 -28.74 2.21 67.21
C ALA A 83 -30.17 1.76 66.89
N ALA A 84 -30.58 1.81 65.63
CA ALA A 84 -31.90 1.36 65.17
C ALA A 84 -31.87 0.85 63.73
N ALA A 85 -32.86 0.01 63.39
CA ALA A 85 -33.05 -0.60 62.09
C ALA A 85 -34.53 -0.68 61.72
N THR A 86 -34.85 -0.45 60.44
CA THR A 86 -36.19 -0.59 59.88
C THR A 86 -36.14 -1.52 58.67
N LEU A 87 -36.94 -2.58 58.67
CA LEU A 87 -37.19 -3.43 57.51
C LEU A 87 -38.45 -2.96 56.79
N VAL A 88 -38.33 -2.81 55.47
CA VAL A 88 -39.42 -2.39 54.59
C VAL A 88 -39.51 -3.36 53.42
N PRO A 89 -40.71 -3.77 52.96
CA PRO A 89 -40.85 -4.50 51.70
C PRO A 89 -40.10 -3.80 50.56
N ALA A 90 -39.41 -4.55 49.70
CA ALA A 90 -38.60 -4.02 48.59
C ALA A 90 -39.44 -3.17 47.63
N ALA A 91 -40.72 -3.54 47.43
CA ALA A 91 -41.69 -2.74 46.67
C ALA A 91 -41.96 -1.36 47.30
N MET A 92 -41.79 -1.22 48.62
CA MET A 92 -41.99 0.02 49.39
C MET A 92 -40.66 0.67 49.81
N ALA A 93 -39.52 0.13 49.37
CA ALA A 93 -38.20 0.70 49.64
C ALA A 93 -38.09 2.16 49.14
N PHE A 94 -38.90 2.52 48.15
CA PHE A 94 -38.97 3.84 47.53
C PHE A 94 -40.17 4.70 47.93
N ALA A 95 -41.08 4.21 48.79
CA ALA A 95 -42.20 5.01 49.28
C ALA A 95 -41.71 6.11 50.24
N GLU A 96 -42.14 7.35 50.02
CA GLU A 96 -41.69 8.54 50.77
C GLU A 96 -42.39 8.68 52.13
N GLU A 97 -43.60 8.11 52.27
CA GLU A 97 -44.40 8.15 53.50
C GLU A 97 -44.12 6.95 54.42
N GLY A 98 -44.45 7.12 55.70
CA GLY A 98 -44.49 6.03 56.64
C GLY A 98 -45.46 4.94 56.18
N SER A 99 -45.35 3.73 56.73
CA SER A 99 -46.28 2.67 56.38
C SER A 99 -46.44 1.73 57.55
N LYS A 100 -47.68 1.35 57.85
CA LYS A 100 -48.03 0.33 58.84
C LYS A 100 -47.46 -1.06 58.49
N SER A 101 -46.97 -1.26 57.26
CA SER A 101 -46.33 -2.50 56.80
C SER A 101 -44.81 -2.55 57.00
N ALA A 102 -44.21 -1.49 57.54
CA ALA A 102 -42.79 -1.47 57.92
C ALA A 102 -42.62 -2.01 59.34
N HIS A 103 -41.60 -2.84 59.54
CA HIS A 103 -41.27 -3.39 60.86
C HIS A 103 -39.95 -2.80 61.36
N THR A 104 -39.92 -2.40 62.61
CA THR A 104 -38.83 -1.61 63.20
C THR A 104 -38.26 -2.30 64.43
N ALA A 105 -36.93 -2.36 64.51
CA ALA A 105 -36.21 -2.85 65.68
C ALA A 105 -35.21 -1.78 66.16
N THR A 106 -35.20 -1.52 67.47
CA THR A 106 -34.12 -0.80 68.13
C THR A 106 -33.08 -1.79 68.64
N ALA A 107 -31.80 -1.39 68.65
CA ALA A 107 -30.76 -2.25 69.17
C ALA A 107 -30.95 -2.45 70.69
N ALA A 108 -31.09 -3.72 71.11
CA ALA A 108 -31.23 -4.14 72.51
C ALA A 108 -32.59 -3.91 73.20
N GLY A 109 -33.65 -3.55 72.46
CA GLY A 109 -34.97 -3.29 73.06
C GLY A 109 -35.03 -2.04 73.95
N GLU A 110 -33.97 -1.24 73.94
CA GLU A 110 -33.89 0.05 74.63
C GLU A 110 -34.57 1.15 73.80
N PRO A 111 -35.14 2.19 74.45
CA PRO A 111 -35.68 3.35 73.75
C PRO A 111 -34.56 4.10 73.00
N LEU A 112 -34.84 4.55 71.77
CA LEU A 112 -33.89 5.36 71.01
C LEU A 112 -33.84 6.77 71.61
N VAL A 113 -32.64 7.30 71.88
CA VAL A 113 -32.45 8.61 72.52
C VAL A 113 -31.77 9.57 71.55
N LEU A 114 -32.27 10.81 71.49
CA LEU A 114 -31.67 11.91 70.75
C LEU A 114 -31.05 12.92 71.72
N GLU A 115 -29.82 13.32 71.46
CA GLU A 115 -29.18 14.45 72.12
C GLU A 115 -29.47 15.74 71.35
N VAL A 116 -30.16 16.68 72.00
CA VAL A 116 -30.66 17.93 71.41
C VAL A 116 -30.26 19.07 72.35
N GLY A 117 -29.31 19.90 71.93
CA GLY A 117 -28.84 21.02 72.76
C GLY A 117 -28.29 20.60 74.14
N GLY A 118 -27.75 19.39 74.26
CA GLY A 118 -27.23 18.83 75.52
C GLY A 118 -28.28 18.11 76.40
N ALA A 119 -29.54 18.10 76.00
CA ALA A 119 -30.61 17.35 76.67
C ALA A 119 -30.93 16.05 75.92
N HIS A 120 -31.42 15.06 76.65
CA HIS A 120 -31.80 13.77 76.11
C HIS A 120 -33.31 13.68 75.89
N VAL A 121 -33.70 13.36 74.65
CA VAL A 121 -35.08 13.14 74.23
C VAL A 121 -35.25 11.66 73.90
N ALA A 122 -36.02 10.93 74.71
CA ALA A 122 -36.36 9.54 74.43
C ALA A 122 -37.50 9.47 73.41
N LEU A 123 -37.34 8.69 72.34
CA LEU A 123 -38.40 8.40 71.39
C LEU A 123 -39.29 7.30 71.95
N HIS A 124 -40.56 7.61 72.18
CA HIS A 124 -41.54 6.68 72.72
C HIS A 124 -42.44 6.17 71.58
N GLY A 125 -42.64 4.86 71.47
CA GLY A 125 -43.41 4.24 70.37
C GLY A 125 -42.53 3.64 69.26
N ASP A 126 -43.17 3.20 68.17
CA ASP A 126 -42.48 2.54 67.06
C ASP A 126 -41.69 3.56 66.21
N VAL A 127 -40.37 3.41 66.13
CA VAL A 127 -39.50 4.35 65.43
C VAL A 127 -39.30 3.93 63.97
N GLN A 128 -39.89 4.65 63.02
CA GLN A 128 -39.74 4.36 61.59
C GLN A 128 -38.66 5.21 60.94
N ILE A 129 -37.58 4.57 60.47
CA ILE A 129 -36.53 5.24 59.70
C ILE A 129 -37.02 5.46 58.27
N LEU A 130 -37.11 6.71 57.85
CA LEU A 130 -37.55 7.11 56.51
C LEU A 130 -36.45 6.92 55.44
N VAL A 131 -36.85 6.98 54.16
CA VAL A 131 -35.94 6.93 52.99
C VAL A 131 -34.92 8.06 53.05
N GLY A 132 -33.69 7.78 52.63
CA GLY A 132 -32.57 8.75 52.67
C GLY A 132 -31.60 8.56 53.83
N SER A 133 -31.82 7.56 54.69
CA SER A 133 -30.89 7.07 55.71
C SER A 133 -29.83 6.12 55.12
N ARG A 134 -29.04 5.43 55.95
CA ARG A 134 -28.13 4.38 55.46
C ARG A 134 -28.96 3.17 55.04
N GLU A 135 -29.15 3.02 53.74
CA GLU A 135 -29.92 1.94 53.13
C GLU A 135 -28.98 0.83 52.65
N SER A 136 -29.29 -0.45 52.91
CA SER A 136 -28.57 -1.62 52.34
C SER A 136 -29.52 -2.50 51.54
N GLY A 137 -29.13 -2.83 50.29
CA GLY A 137 -30.07 -3.21 49.24
C GLY A 137 -30.26 -4.70 49.02
N ARG A 138 -29.45 -5.56 49.65
CA ARG A 138 -29.57 -7.01 49.50
C ARG A 138 -29.10 -7.72 50.76
N GLY A 139 -30.05 -8.36 51.43
CA GLY A 139 -29.83 -9.49 52.33
C GLY A 139 -29.15 -9.18 53.66
N LEU A 140 -29.84 -9.55 54.74
CA LEU A 140 -29.25 -9.85 56.05
C LEU A 140 -28.04 -10.81 56.01
N ALA A 141 -27.82 -11.49 54.87
CA ALA A 141 -26.90 -12.61 54.72
C ALA A 141 -25.39 -12.27 54.71
N ARG A 142 -24.96 -11.00 54.66
CA ARG A 142 -23.53 -10.70 54.44
C ARG A 142 -22.78 -9.93 55.52
N ARG A 143 -23.39 -9.66 56.67
CA ARG A 143 -22.63 -9.18 57.83
C ARG A 143 -23.11 -9.92 59.06
N ARG A 144 -22.18 -10.23 59.98
CA ARG A 144 -22.39 -10.74 61.34
C ARG A 144 -23.28 -9.79 62.16
N ALA A 145 -24.52 -9.63 61.73
CA ALA A 145 -25.36 -8.50 62.11
C ALA A 145 -26.30 -8.94 63.23
N HIS A 146 -25.85 -8.65 64.46
CA HIS A 146 -26.62 -8.30 65.66
C HIS A 146 -28.01 -8.92 65.81
N ARG A 147 -28.22 -9.69 66.90
CA ARG A 147 -29.50 -10.28 67.36
C ARG A 147 -30.77 -9.48 67.00
N ALA A 148 -30.78 -8.15 67.14
CA ALA A 148 -31.90 -7.29 66.78
C ALA A 148 -32.43 -7.45 65.34
N LEU A 149 -31.57 -7.84 64.39
CA LEU A 149 -31.95 -8.12 63.01
C LEU A 149 -32.39 -9.57 62.79
N GLU A 150 -31.89 -10.51 63.59
CA GLU A 150 -32.32 -11.91 63.60
C GLU A 150 -33.71 -12.05 64.25
N ASP A 151 -33.95 -11.33 65.34
CA ASP A 151 -35.24 -11.23 66.04
C ASP A 151 -36.31 -10.57 65.15
N LEU A 152 -35.93 -9.54 64.38
CA LEU A 152 -36.86 -8.91 63.43
C LEU A 152 -37.14 -9.81 62.21
N ALA A 153 -36.17 -10.64 61.80
CA ALA A 153 -36.34 -11.58 60.69
C ALA A 153 -37.16 -12.81 61.08
N SER A 154 -37.11 -13.26 62.34
CA SER A 154 -37.92 -14.37 62.85
C SER A 154 -39.40 -14.01 62.98
N GLN A 155 -39.72 -12.73 63.20
CA GLN A 155 -41.09 -12.20 63.24
C GLN A 155 -41.78 -12.11 61.86
N LEU A 156 -41.05 -12.30 60.76
CA LEU A 156 -41.54 -12.11 59.38
C LEU A 156 -41.88 -13.43 58.66
N GLU A 157 -42.56 -14.36 59.36
CA GLU A 157 -42.93 -15.69 58.82
C GLU A 157 -43.53 -15.61 57.40
N GLY A 158 -42.94 -16.36 56.46
CA GLY A 158 -43.49 -16.57 55.11
C GLY A 158 -43.06 -15.59 54.00
N LYS A 159 -42.30 -14.52 54.28
CA LYS A 159 -41.80 -13.59 53.23
C LYS A 159 -40.37 -13.96 52.80
N THR A 160 -40.14 -14.09 51.49
CA THR A 160 -38.80 -14.42 50.95
C THR A 160 -37.79 -13.31 51.29
N ARG A 161 -36.62 -13.70 51.80
CA ARG A 161 -35.53 -12.80 52.25
C ARG A 161 -35.04 -11.82 51.16
N ASP A 162 -35.35 -12.09 49.88
CA ASP A 162 -34.98 -11.26 48.74
C ASP A 162 -35.92 -10.05 48.51
N GLY A 163 -37.05 -9.99 49.22
CA GLY A 163 -38.07 -8.95 49.08
C GLY A 163 -38.07 -7.86 50.15
N LEU A 164 -36.98 -7.67 50.91
CA LEU A 164 -36.91 -6.70 52.01
C LEU A 164 -35.70 -5.75 51.86
N ALA A 165 -35.92 -4.47 52.15
CA ALA A 165 -34.89 -3.43 52.23
C ALA A 165 -34.65 -3.05 53.70
N LEU A 166 -33.39 -2.82 54.06
CA LEU A 166 -32.98 -2.47 55.41
C LEU A 166 -32.50 -1.01 55.47
N ARG A 167 -33.02 -0.25 56.43
CA ARG A 167 -32.60 1.11 56.77
C ARG A 167 -31.98 1.10 58.17
N THR A 168 -30.85 1.77 58.37
CA THR A 168 -30.16 1.78 59.67
C THR A 168 -29.79 3.18 60.12
N LEU A 169 -29.75 3.34 61.45
CA LEU A 169 -29.20 4.50 62.14
C LEU A 169 -28.08 4.04 63.08
N HIS A 170 -27.00 4.80 63.12
CA HIS A 170 -25.87 4.58 64.01
C HIS A 170 -25.80 5.64 65.11
N THR A 171 -25.13 5.29 66.20
CA THR A 171 -24.78 6.27 67.23
C THR A 171 -23.92 7.38 66.62
N GLY A 172 -24.28 8.63 66.89
CA GLY A 172 -23.67 9.84 66.33
C GLY A 172 -24.31 10.34 65.04
N ASP A 173 -25.23 9.60 64.42
CA ASP A 173 -25.97 10.08 63.26
C ASP A 173 -26.89 11.25 63.67
N LEU A 174 -26.91 12.31 62.86
CA LEU A 174 -27.82 13.44 63.04
C LEU A 174 -29.16 13.13 62.37
N VAL A 175 -30.27 13.28 63.09
CA VAL A 175 -31.60 12.91 62.61
C VAL A 175 -32.66 13.96 62.96
N ARG A 176 -33.76 13.96 62.21
CA ARG A 176 -35.01 14.67 62.52
C ARG A 176 -36.06 13.66 62.90
N ALA A 177 -36.66 13.83 64.07
CA ALA A 177 -37.81 13.04 64.52
C ALA A 177 -39.03 13.95 64.67
N GLN A 178 -40.20 13.50 64.26
CA GLN A 178 -41.44 14.26 64.39
C GLN A 178 -42.39 13.57 65.37
N GLY A 179 -42.97 14.34 66.29
CA GLY A 179 -43.90 13.81 67.29
C GLY A 179 -44.39 14.89 68.25
N ILE A 180 -45.07 14.49 69.32
CA ILE A 180 -45.52 15.36 70.41
C ILE A 180 -44.48 15.30 71.52
N LEU A 181 -43.84 16.42 71.81
CA LEU A 181 -42.80 16.51 72.84
C LEU A 181 -43.45 16.71 74.21
N ARG A 182 -43.29 15.73 75.09
CA ARG A 182 -43.75 15.77 76.47
C ARG A 182 -42.57 15.90 77.41
N HIS A 183 -42.73 16.75 78.41
CA HIS A 183 -41.78 16.86 79.51
C HIS A 183 -42.36 16.12 80.70
N THR A 184 -41.81 14.95 81.02
CA THR A 184 -42.13 14.23 82.26
C THR A 184 -41.17 14.70 83.34
N PRO A 185 -41.60 15.55 84.28
CA PRO A 185 -40.81 15.80 85.48
C PRO A 185 -40.66 14.48 86.23
N SER A 186 -39.43 14.12 86.60
CA SER A 186 -39.15 12.90 87.35
C SER A 186 -39.89 12.93 88.68
N GLU A 187 -40.89 12.06 88.87
CA GLU A 187 -41.66 11.96 90.13
C GLU A 187 -40.88 11.33 91.29
N THR A 188 -39.66 10.85 91.05
CA THR A 188 -38.78 10.40 92.13
C THR A 188 -38.09 11.59 92.80
N GLY A 189 -38.77 12.15 93.79
CA GLY A 189 -38.14 12.96 94.83
C GLY A 189 -37.10 12.14 95.58
N ALA A 190 -35.86 12.15 95.11
CA ALA A 190 -34.69 11.74 95.88
C ALA A 190 -33.52 12.67 95.54
N GLU A 191 -33.08 13.36 96.57
CA GLU A 191 -32.08 14.42 96.60
C GLU A 191 -30.75 14.03 95.92
N SER A 192 -30.47 14.57 94.73
CA SER A 192 -29.10 14.96 94.39
C SER A 192 -29.13 16.15 93.42
N TYR A 193 -28.59 17.29 93.86
CA TYR A 193 -28.68 18.60 93.20
C TYR A 193 -27.86 18.72 91.90
N ARG A 194 -27.46 17.61 91.26
CA ARG A 194 -26.62 17.65 90.04
C ARG A 194 -27.03 16.76 88.87
N VAL A 195 -28.05 15.90 88.96
CA VAL A 195 -28.49 15.12 87.77
C VAL A 195 -30.01 14.88 87.79
N ALA A 196 -30.81 15.94 87.90
CA ALA A 196 -32.21 15.88 87.50
C ALA A 196 -32.30 16.32 86.03
N ALA A 197 -31.77 15.49 85.12
CA ALA A 197 -31.98 15.69 83.70
C ALA A 197 -33.46 15.45 83.42
N SER A 198 -34.22 16.52 83.24
CA SER A 198 -35.57 16.50 82.68
C SER A 198 -35.62 15.56 81.47
N ALA A 199 -36.28 14.42 81.62
CA ALA A 199 -36.42 13.46 80.54
C ALA A 199 -37.54 13.95 79.61
N TYR A 200 -37.15 14.53 78.48
CA TYR A 200 -38.08 14.82 77.40
C TYR A 200 -38.43 13.50 76.70
N THR A 201 -39.70 13.29 76.39
CA THR A 201 -40.17 12.17 75.59
C THR A 201 -40.83 12.69 74.33
N LEU A 202 -40.49 12.13 73.18
CA LEU A 202 -41.15 12.42 71.91
C LEU A 202 -42.07 11.24 71.58
N SER A 203 -43.37 11.46 71.74
CA SER A 203 -44.41 10.44 71.49
C SER A 203 -45.01 10.60 70.10
N PRO A 204 -45.57 9.54 69.50
CA PRO A 204 -46.26 9.63 68.21
C PRO A 204 -47.48 10.54 68.32
N SER A 205 -47.86 11.17 67.19
CA SER A 205 -49.12 11.91 67.10
C SER A 205 -50.28 10.96 66.88
N GLU A 206 -51.39 11.16 67.60
CA GLU A 206 -52.64 10.42 67.38
C GLU A 206 -53.40 10.92 66.13
N GLU A 207 -53.16 12.17 65.71
CA GLU A 207 -53.84 12.82 64.56
C GLU A 207 -53.09 12.67 63.23
N GLY A 208 -51.96 11.94 63.20
CA GLY A 208 -51.13 11.77 62.01
C GLY A 208 -51.53 10.60 61.10
N ASN A 209 -50.97 10.57 59.88
CA ASN A 209 -51.17 9.47 58.91
C ASN A 209 -50.80 8.07 59.44
N HIS A 210 -50.01 8.00 60.53
CA HIS A 210 -49.60 6.75 61.17
C HIS A 210 -49.64 6.87 62.70
N PRO A 211 -50.81 6.65 63.34
CA PRO A 211 -50.90 6.65 64.79
C PRO A 211 -50.00 5.55 65.38
N GLY A 212 -49.20 5.90 66.39
CA GLY A 212 -48.27 4.99 67.07
C GLY A 212 -46.83 4.99 66.55
N ILE A 213 -46.53 5.70 65.45
CA ILE A 213 -45.20 5.71 64.82
C ILE A 213 -44.52 7.09 64.95
N VAL A 214 -43.25 7.11 65.35
CA VAL A 214 -42.38 8.28 65.33
C VAL A 214 -41.50 8.22 64.07
N PRO A 215 -41.78 9.01 63.02
CA PRO A 215 -40.97 9.02 61.81
C PRO A 215 -39.63 9.74 62.06
N VAL A 216 -38.54 9.12 61.61
CA VAL A 216 -37.18 9.63 61.77
C VAL A 216 -36.46 9.69 60.42
N ALA A 217 -35.99 10.87 60.02
CA ALA A 217 -35.19 11.08 58.82
C ALA A 217 -33.73 11.41 59.16
N PHE A 218 -32.79 10.83 58.42
CA PHE A 218 -31.37 11.14 58.54
C PHE A 218 -31.03 12.51 57.95
N GLU A 219 -30.28 13.34 58.66
CA GLU A 219 -29.88 14.67 58.18
C GLU A 219 -28.64 14.65 57.28
N GLY A 220 -27.82 13.60 57.32
CA GLY A 220 -26.61 13.52 56.51
C GLY A 220 -26.85 13.14 55.05
N ALA A 221 -25.76 13.04 54.28
CA ALA A 221 -25.85 12.54 52.91
C ALA A 221 -26.14 11.04 52.92
N PRO A 222 -27.17 10.56 52.17
CA PRO A 222 -27.48 9.13 52.12
C PRO A 222 -26.25 8.33 51.68
N SER A 223 -25.94 7.25 52.39
CA SER A 223 -24.86 6.33 51.99
C SER A 223 -25.31 5.53 50.76
N PRO A 224 -24.42 5.24 49.81
CA PRO A 224 -24.80 4.43 48.67
C PRO A 224 -25.13 3.01 49.13
N LEU A 225 -26.39 2.59 48.93
CA LEU A 225 -26.77 1.17 48.84
C LEU A 225 -25.70 0.43 48.02
N GLU A 226 -25.23 -0.72 48.51
CA GLU A 226 -24.55 -1.72 47.68
C GLU A 226 -25.50 -2.05 46.51
N GLN A 227 -25.26 -1.40 45.37
CA GLN A 227 -26.03 -1.64 44.16
C GLN A 227 -25.74 -3.06 43.71
N SER A 228 -26.77 -3.74 43.22
CA SER A 228 -26.56 -5.05 42.66
C SER A 228 -25.65 -4.96 41.44
N ARG A 229 -24.62 -5.82 41.38
CA ARG A 229 -23.75 -5.95 40.19
C ARG A 229 -24.55 -5.97 38.88
N PRO A 230 -25.67 -6.70 38.72
CA PRO A 230 -26.43 -6.70 37.46
C PRO A 230 -27.07 -5.35 37.10
N GLU A 231 -27.59 -4.57 38.04
CA GLU A 231 -28.16 -3.24 37.73
C GLU A 231 -27.09 -2.23 37.30
N VAL A 232 -25.92 -2.29 37.96
CA VAL A 232 -24.77 -1.47 37.58
C VAL A 232 -24.31 -1.85 36.19
N VAL A 233 -24.14 -3.15 35.93
CA VAL A 233 -23.74 -3.67 34.61
C VAL A 233 -24.76 -3.27 33.54
N GLY A 234 -26.06 -3.43 33.78
CA GLY A 234 -27.10 -3.04 32.82
C GLY A 234 -27.07 -1.55 32.47
N ARG A 235 -26.89 -0.66 33.46
CA ARG A 235 -26.78 0.79 33.21
C ARG A 235 -25.47 1.18 32.53
N VAL A 236 -24.37 0.54 32.92
CA VAL A 236 -23.06 0.76 32.29
C VAL A 236 -23.08 0.32 30.84
N LEU A 237 -23.78 -0.76 30.50
CA LEU A 237 -23.90 -1.27 29.13
C LEU A 237 -24.94 -0.54 28.29
N ALA A 238 -25.96 0.08 28.90
CA ALA A 238 -27.01 0.80 28.17
C ALA A 238 -26.46 1.95 27.32
N PHE A 239 -25.50 2.73 27.84
CA PHE A 239 -24.88 3.85 27.11
C PHE A 239 -24.08 3.41 25.88
N PRO A 240 -23.11 2.47 25.97
CA PRO A 240 -22.40 1.98 24.80
C PRO A 240 -23.33 1.24 23.83
N ALA A 241 -24.36 0.52 24.31
CA ALA A 241 -25.35 -0.09 23.43
C ALA A 241 -26.16 0.95 22.65
N LEU A 242 -26.61 2.03 23.30
CA LEU A 242 -27.38 3.09 22.65
C LEU A 242 -26.50 3.89 21.68
N ALA A 243 -25.23 4.15 22.03
CA ALA A 243 -24.25 4.74 21.12
C ALA A 243 -24.00 3.84 19.90
N PHE A 244 -23.86 2.53 20.11
CA PHE A 244 -23.69 1.55 19.05
C PHE A 244 -24.90 1.56 18.09
N VAL A 245 -26.12 1.49 18.63
CA VAL A 245 -27.37 1.51 17.83
C VAL A 245 -27.54 2.82 17.08
N ALA A 246 -27.29 3.97 17.73
CA ALA A 246 -27.41 5.28 17.08
C ALA A 246 -26.41 5.43 15.92
N LEU A 247 -25.15 5.03 16.13
CA LEU A 247 -24.13 5.09 15.09
C LEU A 247 -24.39 4.08 13.96
N ALA A 248 -24.87 2.88 14.29
CA ALA A 248 -25.28 1.88 13.30
C ALA A 248 -26.44 2.40 12.45
N ALA A 249 -27.45 3.00 13.07
CA ALA A 249 -28.59 3.59 12.38
C ALA A 249 -28.17 4.75 11.47
N VAL A 250 -27.28 5.64 11.93
CA VAL A 250 -26.73 6.73 11.09
C VAL A 250 -25.96 6.17 9.90
N GLY A 251 -25.13 5.13 10.11
CA GLY A 251 -24.40 4.47 9.03
C GLY A 251 -25.31 3.83 7.98
N GLU A 252 -26.35 3.09 8.42
CA GLU A 252 -27.35 2.48 7.52
C GLU A 252 -28.18 3.52 6.77
N LEU A 253 -28.65 4.56 7.46
CA LEU A 253 -29.45 5.62 6.86
C LEU A 253 -28.64 6.38 5.79
N ALA A 254 -27.37 6.66 6.07
CA ALA A 254 -26.46 7.28 5.12
C ALA A 254 -26.32 6.42 3.87
N MET A 255 -26.01 5.13 4.02
CA MET A 255 -25.85 4.18 2.89
C MET A 255 -27.12 4.01 2.06
N HIS A 256 -28.30 4.00 2.68
CA HIS A 256 -29.58 3.89 1.95
C HIS A 256 -29.94 5.17 1.18
N SER A 257 -29.59 6.35 1.71
CA SER A 257 -29.99 7.62 1.11
C SER A 257 -29.20 8.01 -0.15
N ALA A 258 -27.93 7.61 -0.24
CA ALA A 258 -27.08 7.92 -1.40
C ALA A 258 -25.90 6.93 -1.51
N PRO A 259 -26.15 5.67 -1.91
CA PRO A 259 -25.13 4.60 -1.94
C PRO A 259 -23.96 4.90 -2.88
N SER A 260 -24.15 5.80 -3.85
CA SER A 260 -23.14 6.21 -4.82
C SER A 260 -22.38 7.49 -4.46
N SER A 261 -22.72 8.19 -3.36
CA SER A 261 -22.02 9.43 -3.03
C SER A 261 -20.69 9.16 -2.30
N PRO A 262 -19.57 9.78 -2.70
CA PRO A 262 -18.27 9.56 -2.07
C PRO A 262 -18.26 9.96 -0.58
N GLY A 263 -19.03 10.99 -0.23
CA GLY A 263 -19.18 11.46 1.15
C GLY A 263 -19.83 10.42 2.06
N VAL A 264 -20.89 9.75 1.59
CA VAL A 264 -21.55 8.66 2.35
C VAL A 264 -20.62 7.47 2.52
N ALA A 265 -19.92 7.04 1.45
CA ALA A 265 -18.98 5.95 1.54
C ALA A 265 -17.79 6.26 2.48
N THR A 266 -17.33 7.52 2.52
CA THR A 266 -16.32 7.99 3.47
C THR A 266 -16.79 7.85 4.93
N ILE A 267 -18.01 8.28 5.22
CA ILE A 267 -18.60 8.16 6.57
C ILE A 267 -18.81 6.70 6.96
N ALA A 268 -19.37 5.89 6.05
CA ALA A 268 -19.61 4.48 6.28
C ALA A 268 -18.31 3.69 6.51
N ALA A 269 -17.22 4.04 5.79
CA ALA A 269 -15.89 3.46 5.97
C ALA A 269 -15.30 3.72 7.38
N ALA A 270 -15.76 4.78 8.07
CA ALA A 270 -15.36 5.06 9.43
C ALA A 270 -16.08 4.19 10.48
N THR A 271 -17.18 3.53 10.11
CA THR A 271 -17.96 2.67 11.00
C THR A 271 -17.60 1.19 10.79
N PRO A 272 -17.61 0.33 11.83
CA PRO A 272 -17.20 -1.07 11.69
C PRO A 272 -18.20 -1.94 10.91
N LEU A 273 -19.50 -1.63 10.92
CA LEU A 273 -20.55 -2.52 10.40
C LEU A 273 -20.54 -2.66 8.88
N ARG A 274 -20.14 -1.62 8.16
CA ARG A 274 -20.12 -1.56 6.68
C ARG A 274 -18.76 -1.13 6.14
N ARG A 275 -17.71 -1.11 6.98
CA ARG A 275 -16.37 -0.62 6.62
C ARG A 275 -15.88 -1.23 5.32
N PHE A 276 -16.00 -2.55 5.22
CA PHE A 276 -15.48 -3.29 4.08
C PHE A 276 -16.21 -2.95 2.77
N GLU A 277 -17.55 -2.92 2.79
CA GLU A 277 -18.37 -2.54 1.63
C GLU A 277 -18.15 -1.09 1.22
N ALA A 278 -18.04 -0.18 2.20
CA ALA A 278 -17.80 1.23 1.94
C ALA A 278 -16.39 1.49 1.37
N LEU A 279 -15.36 0.81 1.88
CA LEU A 279 -14.01 0.85 1.30
C LEU A 279 -13.99 0.24 -0.12
N ALA A 280 -14.76 -0.81 -0.37
CA ALA A 280 -14.91 -1.39 -1.70
C ALA A 280 -15.61 -0.42 -2.67
N ALA A 281 -16.65 0.29 -2.22
CA ALA A 281 -17.31 1.32 -3.00
C ALA A 281 -16.38 2.50 -3.32
N LEU A 282 -15.59 2.98 -2.36
CA LEU A 282 -14.55 3.99 -2.58
C LEU A 282 -13.48 3.50 -3.57
N ARG A 283 -13.09 2.23 -3.47
CA ARG A 283 -12.13 1.60 -4.40
C ARG A 283 -12.69 1.50 -5.82
N ALA A 284 -13.98 1.15 -5.95
CA ALA A 284 -14.67 1.08 -7.23
C ALA A 284 -14.79 2.48 -7.87
N GLN A 285 -15.15 3.50 -7.09
CA GLN A 285 -15.23 4.88 -7.56
C GLN A 285 -13.87 5.40 -8.04
N THR A 286 -12.80 5.09 -7.33
CA THR A 286 -11.43 5.46 -7.75
C THR A 286 -10.98 4.69 -9.00
N SER A 287 -11.47 3.47 -9.24
CA SER A 287 -11.16 2.70 -10.47
C SER A 287 -11.95 3.11 -11.72
N LEU A 288 -13.04 3.88 -11.59
CA LEU A 288 -13.82 4.32 -12.75
C LEU A 288 -13.11 5.42 -13.58
N SER A 289 -11.93 5.87 -13.16
CA SER A 289 -11.09 6.75 -13.98
C SER A 289 -10.45 5.95 -15.11
N ALA A 290 -10.69 6.35 -16.36
CA ALA A 290 -10.20 5.66 -17.56
C ALA A 290 -8.66 5.52 -17.60
N SER A 291 -7.95 6.45 -16.93
CA SER A 291 -6.53 6.32 -16.65
C SER A 291 -6.26 6.81 -15.22
N PRO A 292 -5.91 5.91 -14.28
CA PRO A 292 -5.74 6.27 -12.89
C PRO A 292 -4.43 7.04 -12.71
N SER A 293 -4.53 8.29 -12.23
CA SER A 293 -3.35 9.07 -11.83
C SER A 293 -2.57 8.38 -10.69
N ASP A 294 -1.32 8.78 -10.45
CA ASP A 294 -0.54 8.32 -9.28
C ASP A 294 -1.31 8.40 -7.96
N ALA A 295 -1.96 9.55 -7.73
CA ALA A 295 -2.73 9.79 -6.52
C ALA A 295 -3.88 8.78 -6.43
N THR A 296 -4.52 8.48 -7.56
CA THR A 296 -5.57 7.47 -7.67
C THR A 296 -5.04 6.08 -7.35
N LEU A 297 -3.92 5.65 -7.94
CA LEU A 297 -3.31 4.33 -7.65
C LEU A 297 -2.87 4.22 -6.19
N ARG A 298 -2.31 5.29 -5.60
CA ARG A 298 -1.95 5.35 -4.17
C ARG A 298 -3.17 5.28 -3.26
N ASP A 299 -4.27 5.93 -3.63
CA ASP A 299 -5.53 5.86 -2.90
C ASP A 299 -6.14 4.47 -3.01
N GLN A 300 -6.16 3.88 -4.20
CA GLN A 300 -6.58 2.51 -4.46
C GLN A 300 -5.79 1.50 -3.60
N ALA A 301 -4.46 1.57 -3.64
CA ALA A 301 -3.60 0.70 -2.85
C ALA A 301 -3.75 0.93 -1.33
N SER A 302 -3.96 2.18 -0.91
CA SER A 302 -4.24 2.51 0.49
C SER A 302 -5.61 1.97 0.94
N LEU A 303 -6.63 2.04 0.09
CA LEU A 303 -7.96 1.48 0.34
C LEU A 303 -7.90 -0.05 0.41
N ASP A 304 -7.17 -0.70 -0.49
CA ASP A 304 -7.00 -2.16 -0.47
C ASP A 304 -6.19 -2.62 0.75
N THR A 305 -5.20 -1.83 1.18
CA THR A 305 -4.52 -2.05 2.47
C THR A 305 -5.52 -1.95 3.63
N LEU A 306 -6.39 -0.94 3.66
CA LEU A 306 -7.41 -0.80 4.71
C LEU A 306 -8.47 -1.91 4.69
N ARG A 307 -8.69 -2.56 3.53
CA ARG A 307 -9.62 -3.70 3.36
C ARG A 307 -8.99 -5.04 3.73
N GLY A 308 -7.69 -5.12 3.93
CA GLY A 308 -6.98 -6.38 4.11
C GLY A 308 -6.56 -7.07 2.82
N PHE A 309 -6.70 -6.42 1.66
CA PHE A 309 -6.36 -6.95 0.34
C PHE A 309 -4.94 -6.58 -0.08
N TYR A 310 -3.98 -7.04 0.71
CA TYR A 310 -2.59 -6.61 0.57
C TYR A 310 -1.92 -7.06 -0.72
N GLY A 311 -2.36 -8.20 -1.28
CA GLY A 311 -1.92 -8.64 -2.60
C GLY A 311 -2.28 -7.62 -3.69
N MET A 312 -3.55 -7.17 -3.71
CA MET A 312 -4.00 -6.13 -4.65
C MET A 312 -3.30 -4.80 -4.39
N ALA A 313 -3.14 -4.39 -3.13
CA ALA A 313 -2.41 -3.17 -2.79
C ALA A 313 -0.96 -3.20 -3.29
N SER A 314 -0.25 -4.32 -3.11
CA SER A 314 1.11 -4.52 -3.63
C SER A 314 1.13 -4.46 -5.16
N ASP A 315 0.18 -5.11 -5.83
CA ASP A 315 0.08 -5.11 -7.30
C ASP A 315 -0.25 -3.70 -7.84
N ASP A 316 -1.02 -2.90 -7.10
CA ASP A 316 -1.34 -1.51 -7.45
C ASP A 316 -0.14 -0.56 -7.24
N TYR A 317 0.65 -0.73 -6.17
CA TYR A 317 1.91 0.02 -6.01
C TYR A 317 2.94 -0.36 -7.07
N ALA A 318 3.03 -1.64 -7.45
CA ALA A 318 3.89 -2.07 -8.54
C ALA A 318 3.46 -1.44 -9.87
N ARG A 319 2.15 -1.39 -10.15
CA ARG A 319 1.58 -0.69 -11.33
C ARG A 319 1.83 0.82 -11.31
N ALA A 320 1.91 1.44 -10.14
CA ALA A 320 2.27 2.85 -9.97
C ALA A 320 3.79 3.12 -10.06
N ASN A 321 4.59 2.17 -10.57
CA ASN A 321 6.06 2.25 -10.60
C ASN A 321 6.71 2.48 -9.23
N ARG A 322 6.17 1.88 -8.16
CA ARG A 322 6.70 1.98 -6.79
C ARG A 322 7.08 0.59 -6.25
N PRO A 323 8.07 -0.09 -6.84
CA PRO A 323 8.42 -1.47 -6.48
C PRO A 323 8.88 -1.60 -5.02
N ASP A 324 9.55 -0.60 -4.45
CA ASP A 324 9.96 -0.62 -3.04
C ASP A 324 8.76 -0.67 -2.08
N GLU A 325 7.75 0.16 -2.31
CA GLU A 325 6.52 0.18 -1.53
C GLU A 325 5.71 -1.11 -1.71
N ALA A 326 5.65 -1.64 -2.95
CA ALA A 326 5.05 -2.94 -3.23
C ALA A 326 5.73 -4.06 -2.42
N ALA A 327 7.08 -4.10 -2.44
CA ALA A 327 7.86 -5.07 -1.67
C ALA A 327 7.63 -4.93 -0.15
N LYS A 328 7.59 -3.71 0.39
CA LYS A 328 7.34 -3.46 1.82
C LYS A 328 5.96 -3.95 2.26
N ILE A 329 4.92 -3.69 1.46
CA ILE A 329 3.57 -4.15 1.76
C ILE A 329 3.49 -5.67 1.67
N ALA A 330 3.98 -6.26 0.58
CA ALA A 330 4.03 -7.72 0.45
C ALA A 330 4.78 -8.38 1.62
N ALA A 331 5.91 -7.82 2.04
CA ALA A 331 6.71 -8.32 3.15
C ALA A 331 5.97 -8.24 4.50
N HIS A 332 5.30 -7.12 4.77
CA HIS A 332 4.54 -6.92 6.01
C HIS A 332 3.46 -8.00 6.22
N TYR A 333 2.88 -8.51 5.12
CA TYR A 333 1.85 -9.57 5.18
C TYR A 333 2.39 -10.98 4.92
N GLY A 334 3.71 -11.10 4.79
CA GLY A 334 4.36 -12.37 4.50
C GLY A 334 3.92 -12.97 3.16
N ASP A 335 3.84 -12.17 2.10
CA ASP A 335 3.68 -12.66 0.73
C ASP A 335 5.04 -12.61 0.00
N PRO A 336 5.93 -13.60 0.22
CA PRO A 336 7.27 -13.60 -0.36
C PRO A 336 7.27 -13.66 -1.90
N PHE A 337 6.20 -14.17 -2.54
CA PHE A 337 6.11 -14.22 -4.00
C PHE A 337 5.98 -12.81 -4.60
N ARG A 338 5.10 -11.99 -4.03
CA ARG A 338 4.99 -10.58 -4.43
C ARG A 338 6.20 -9.74 -4.04
N VAL A 339 6.83 -10.04 -2.90
CA VAL A 339 8.13 -9.44 -2.54
C VAL A 339 9.14 -9.72 -3.64
N ALA A 340 9.27 -10.98 -4.07
CA ALA A 340 10.24 -11.36 -5.09
C ALA A 340 10.03 -10.61 -6.41
N ARG A 341 8.80 -10.58 -6.93
CA ARG A 341 8.44 -9.84 -8.15
C ARG A 341 8.77 -8.34 -8.07
N ALA A 342 8.47 -7.71 -6.94
CA ALA A 342 8.77 -6.30 -6.73
C ALA A 342 10.29 -6.03 -6.66
N ARG A 343 11.04 -6.89 -5.96
CA ARG A 343 12.51 -6.84 -5.88
C ARG A 343 13.17 -7.07 -7.23
N PHE A 344 12.62 -7.98 -8.05
CA PHE A 344 13.09 -8.25 -9.41
C PHE A 344 13.03 -6.99 -10.27
N VAL A 345 11.87 -6.30 -10.28
CA VAL A 345 11.69 -5.03 -10.99
C VAL A 345 12.66 -3.95 -10.49
N ASN A 346 12.97 -3.95 -9.20
CA ASN A 346 13.91 -3.00 -8.61
C ASN A 346 15.39 -3.31 -8.91
N GLY A 347 15.68 -4.39 -9.64
CA GLY A 347 17.04 -4.84 -9.94
C GLY A 347 17.75 -5.53 -8.77
N GLU A 348 17.04 -5.84 -7.67
CA GLU A 348 17.60 -6.50 -6.48
C GLU A 348 17.55 -8.03 -6.67
N ILE A 349 18.26 -8.53 -7.70
CA ILE A 349 18.13 -9.90 -8.21
C ILE A 349 18.41 -10.97 -7.15
N SER A 350 19.47 -10.82 -6.35
CA SER A 350 19.78 -11.77 -5.27
C SER A 350 18.74 -11.79 -4.14
N GLU A 351 18.07 -10.66 -3.87
CA GLU A 351 16.97 -10.60 -2.89
C GLU A 351 15.70 -11.20 -3.47
N SER A 352 15.44 -10.95 -4.75
CA SER A 352 14.36 -11.56 -5.52
C SER A 352 14.47 -13.08 -5.52
N ALA A 353 15.62 -13.66 -5.88
CA ALA A 353 15.85 -15.10 -5.89
C ALA A 353 15.57 -15.74 -4.51
N ARG A 354 16.07 -15.13 -3.43
CA ARG A 354 15.80 -15.59 -2.06
C ARG A 354 14.32 -15.53 -1.69
N ALA A 355 13.63 -14.46 -2.10
CA ALA A 355 12.20 -14.30 -1.85
C ALA A 355 11.35 -15.31 -2.64
N PHE A 356 11.69 -15.60 -3.90
CA PHE A 356 11.04 -16.68 -4.68
C PHE A 356 11.24 -18.04 -4.01
N ALA A 357 12.47 -18.35 -3.58
CA ALA A 357 12.75 -19.61 -2.88
C ALA A 357 11.96 -19.74 -1.57
N SER A 358 11.86 -18.65 -0.79
CA SER A 358 11.03 -18.61 0.41
C SER A 358 9.54 -18.78 0.11
N ALA A 359 9.05 -18.20 -0.99
CA ALA A 359 7.68 -18.38 -1.44
C ALA A 359 7.38 -19.83 -1.80
N ARG A 360 8.27 -20.46 -2.57
CA ARG A 360 8.15 -21.85 -3.00
C ARG A 360 8.20 -22.83 -1.82
N ALA A 361 9.04 -22.55 -0.82
CA ALA A 361 9.10 -23.34 0.41
C ALA A 361 7.79 -23.27 1.22
N ARG A 362 7.08 -22.13 1.17
CA ARG A 362 5.80 -21.95 1.85
C ARG A 362 4.63 -22.53 1.07
N ASP A 363 4.62 -22.33 -0.24
CA ASP A 363 3.58 -22.85 -1.14
C ASP A 363 4.21 -23.37 -2.44
N PRO A 364 4.43 -24.71 -2.54
CA PRO A 364 4.97 -25.34 -3.73
C PRO A 364 4.08 -25.20 -4.98
N LYS A 365 2.79 -24.83 -4.82
CA LYS A 365 1.82 -24.75 -5.92
C LYS A 365 1.72 -23.38 -6.58
N LEU A 366 2.50 -22.39 -6.13
CA LEU A 366 2.53 -21.07 -6.75
C LEU A 366 2.87 -21.17 -8.26
N PRO A 367 2.30 -20.32 -9.12
CA PRO A 367 2.71 -20.31 -10.53
C PRO A 367 4.20 -19.98 -10.62
N ILE A 368 4.94 -20.71 -11.47
CA ILE A 368 6.32 -20.33 -11.81
C ILE A 368 6.26 -19.19 -12.81
N THR A 369 7.20 -18.25 -12.70
CA THR A 369 7.31 -17.10 -13.60
C THR A 369 8.67 -17.10 -14.30
N ILE A 370 8.75 -16.48 -15.48
CA ILE A 370 10.03 -16.31 -16.19
C ILE A 370 11.00 -15.50 -15.33
N SER A 371 10.51 -14.49 -14.60
CA SER A 371 11.32 -13.73 -13.62
C SER A 371 11.89 -14.58 -12.49
N GLU A 372 11.17 -15.61 -12.02
CA GLU A 372 11.68 -16.53 -10.99
C GLU A 372 12.87 -17.34 -11.52
N VAL A 373 12.70 -17.97 -12.69
CA VAL A 373 13.78 -18.73 -13.35
C VAL A 373 14.96 -17.83 -13.68
N THR A 374 14.69 -16.65 -14.23
CA THR A 374 15.72 -15.65 -14.55
C THR A 374 16.49 -15.22 -13.30
N ALA A 375 15.80 -14.97 -12.19
CA ALA A 375 16.46 -14.59 -10.94
C ALA A 375 17.42 -15.70 -10.45
N TYR A 376 17.01 -16.97 -10.52
CA TYR A 376 17.88 -18.09 -10.15
C TYR A 376 19.09 -18.21 -11.07
N VAL A 377 18.91 -18.15 -12.40
CA VAL A 377 20.00 -18.15 -13.39
C VAL A 377 21.02 -17.06 -13.09
N LEU A 378 20.56 -15.82 -12.89
CA LEU A 378 21.43 -14.67 -12.62
C LEU A 378 22.15 -14.74 -11.26
N THR A 379 21.73 -15.64 -10.37
CA THR A 379 22.35 -15.87 -9.06
C THR A 379 23.10 -17.21 -8.98
N ASP A 380 23.31 -17.87 -10.13
CA ASP A 380 23.99 -19.15 -10.26
C ASP A 380 23.31 -20.30 -9.48
N ASP A 381 22.03 -20.18 -9.13
CA ASP A 381 21.22 -21.22 -8.48
C ASP A 381 20.59 -22.13 -9.55
N PHE A 382 21.44 -22.79 -10.35
CA PHE A 382 21.03 -23.54 -11.53
C PHE A 382 20.12 -24.74 -11.20
N GLU A 383 20.25 -25.35 -10.02
CA GLU A 383 19.35 -26.43 -9.57
C GLU A 383 17.90 -25.94 -9.44
N ARG A 384 17.69 -24.77 -8.83
CA ARG A 384 16.35 -24.18 -8.73
C ARG A 384 15.88 -23.60 -10.06
N ALA A 385 16.78 -23.02 -10.85
CA ALA A 385 16.46 -22.57 -12.19
C ALA A 385 15.93 -23.72 -13.05
N ALA A 386 16.61 -24.89 -13.02
CA ALA A 386 16.21 -26.10 -13.73
C ALA A 386 14.81 -26.55 -13.30
N THR A 387 14.62 -26.71 -11.99
CA THR A 387 13.32 -27.10 -11.41
C THR A 387 12.21 -26.15 -11.86
N GLY A 388 12.47 -24.84 -11.86
CA GLY A 388 11.49 -23.85 -12.28
C GLY A 388 11.23 -23.87 -13.79
N ALA A 389 12.27 -24.02 -14.61
CA ALA A 389 12.14 -24.10 -16.07
C ALA A 389 11.33 -25.33 -16.51
N HIS A 390 11.58 -26.51 -15.90
CA HIS A 390 10.77 -27.72 -16.12
C HIS A 390 9.30 -27.49 -15.76
N ALA A 391 9.05 -26.81 -14.64
CA ALA A 391 7.69 -26.49 -14.22
C ALA A 391 7.01 -25.44 -15.14
N LEU A 392 7.75 -24.47 -15.70
CA LEU A 392 7.22 -23.59 -16.76
C LEU A 392 6.83 -24.40 -17.99
N LEU A 393 7.73 -25.27 -18.46
CA LEU A 393 7.51 -26.09 -19.64
C LEU A 393 6.30 -27.01 -19.50
N ALA A 394 6.16 -27.66 -18.33
CA ALA A 394 5.04 -28.56 -18.06
C ALA A 394 3.67 -27.86 -18.05
N ASN A 395 3.64 -26.55 -17.75
CA ASN A 395 2.43 -25.74 -17.70
C ASN A 395 2.34 -24.73 -18.86
N TRP A 396 3.16 -24.89 -19.90
CA TRP A 396 3.23 -23.96 -21.02
C TRP A 396 1.96 -24.05 -21.88
N ASP A 397 1.26 -22.92 -22.04
CA ASP A 397 0.03 -22.79 -22.83
C ASP A 397 0.23 -21.96 -24.12
N GLY A 398 1.46 -21.49 -24.38
CA GLY A 398 1.81 -20.71 -25.57
C GLY A 398 1.96 -21.53 -26.86
N PRO A 399 2.33 -20.88 -27.98
CA PRO A 399 2.52 -21.55 -29.27
C PRO A 399 3.55 -22.68 -29.19
N LYS A 400 3.34 -23.76 -29.96
CA LYS A 400 4.23 -24.93 -29.99
C LYS A 400 5.70 -24.57 -30.29
N GLY A 401 5.94 -23.58 -31.16
CA GLY A 401 7.29 -23.11 -31.45
C GLY A 401 8.03 -22.59 -30.20
N SER A 402 7.35 -21.79 -29.37
CA SER A 402 7.91 -21.29 -28.11
C SER A 402 8.08 -22.39 -27.06
N GLN A 403 7.25 -23.43 -27.09
CA GLN A 403 7.41 -24.60 -26.22
C GLN A 403 8.71 -25.36 -26.54
N ASP A 404 8.99 -25.57 -27.83
CA ASP A 404 10.22 -26.21 -28.29
C ASP A 404 11.47 -25.36 -27.94
N GLU A 405 11.36 -24.03 -27.95
CA GLU A 405 12.43 -23.12 -27.51
C GLU A 405 12.66 -23.21 -26.00
N LEU A 406 11.57 -23.24 -25.23
CA LEU A 406 11.60 -23.44 -23.78
C LEU A 406 12.23 -24.79 -23.41
N GLN A 407 11.97 -25.87 -24.16
CA GLN A 407 12.64 -27.15 -23.96
C GLN A 407 14.16 -27.03 -24.08
N CYS A 408 14.67 -26.29 -25.06
CA CYS A 408 16.11 -26.09 -25.21
C CYS A 408 16.73 -25.23 -24.10
N ILE A 409 15.98 -24.27 -23.58
CA ILE A 409 16.37 -23.49 -22.41
C ILE A 409 16.46 -24.39 -21.18
N VAL A 410 15.47 -25.26 -20.97
CA VAL A 410 15.44 -26.24 -19.86
C VAL A 410 16.66 -27.15 -19.93
N ASP A 411 16.92 -27.76 -21.09
CA ASP A 411 18.07 -28.64 -21.30
C ASP A 411 19.40 -27.92 -21.02
N ALA A 412 19.51 -26.64 -21.41
CA ALA A 412 20.70 -25.83 -21.17
C ALA A 412 20.91 -25.50 -19.68
N ILE A 413 19.83 -25.24 -18.94
CA ILE A 413 19.89 -24.99 -17.49
C ILE A 413 20.25 -26.28 -16.74
N ASP A 414 19.67 -27.42 -17.12
CA ASP A 414 19.98 -28.73 -16.52
C ASP A 414 21.46 -29.08 -16.66
N HIS A 415 22.06 -28.80 -17.82
CA HIS A 415 23.49 -28.99 -18.05
C HIS A 415 24.33 -28.16 -17.07
N ARG A 416 23.98 -26.89 -16.86
CA ARG A 416 24.68 -26.00 -15.91
C ARG A 416 24.45 -26.36 -14.46
N ALA A 417 23.32 -26.98 -14.13
CA ALA A 417 23.04 -27.51 -12.80
C ALA A 417 23.90 -28.73 -12.44
N GLY A 418 24.77 -29.21 -13.35
CA GLY A 418 25.56 -30.41 -13.12
C GLY A 418 24.75 -31.71 -13.20
N GLY A 419 23.54 -31.66 -13.77
CA GLY A 419 22.77 -32.85 -14.09
C GLY A 419 23.58 -33.74 -15.04
N SER A 420 23.58 -35.06 -14.81
CA SER A 420 24.36 -36.03 -15.62
C SER A 420 23.80 -36.24 -17.04
N HIS A 421 23.09 -35.24 -17.57
CA HIS A 421 22.45 -35.31 -18.87
C HIS A 421 23.45 -34.91 -19.95
N ASP A 422 23.92 -35.96 -20.62
CA ASP A 422 24.40 -35.99 -21.99
C ASP A 422 23.89 -34.78 -22.79
N THR A 423 24.82 -33.96 -23.30
CA THR A 423 24.53 -32.89 -24.26
C THR A 423 23.73 -33.42 -25.46
N GLY A 424 23.66 -34.74 -25.65
CA GLY A 424 22.77 -35.47 -26.54
C GLY A 424 21.30 -35.02 -26.54
N ALA A 425 20.71 -34.55 -25.44
CA ALA A 425 19.32 -34.02 -25.46
C ALA A 425 19.24 -32.69 -26.24
N LEU A 426 20.07 -31.73 -25.85
CA LEU A 426 20.19 -30.43 -26.51
C LEU A 426 20.67 -30.59 -27.97
N GLU A 427 21.59 -31.53 -28.22
CA GLU A 427 22.05 -31.90 -29.57
C GLU A 427 20.93 -32.46 -30.42
N ARG A 428 20.09 -33.38 -29.90
CA ARG A 428 18.94 -33.92 -30.63
C ARG A 428 17.95 -32.83 -31.01
N HIS A 429 17.59 -31.96 -30.07
CA HIS A 429 16.71 -30.82 -30.35
C HIS A 429 17.33 -29.83 -31.36
N ALA A 430 18.66 -29.62 -31.32
CA ALA A 430 19.34 -28.87 -32.36
C ALA A 430 19.36 -29.58 -33.74
N ARG A 431 19.21 -30.91 -33.80
CA ARG A 431 19.10 -31.64 -35.09
C ARG A 431 17.68 -31.63 -35.64
N GLU A 432 16.67 -31.60 -34.78
CA GLU A 432 15.25 -31.84 -35.11
C GLU A 432 14.40 -30.55 -34.96
N GLY A 433 13.75 -30.10 -36.04
CA GLY A 433 12.64 -29.13 -35.93
C GLY A 433 12.95 -27.64 -36.20
N ALA A 434 11.97 -26.79 -35.83
CA ALA A 434 11.90 -25.35 -36.12
C ALA A 434 12.73 -24.47 -35.15
N THR A 435 13.14 -25.02 -34.01
CA THR A 435 13.89 -24.32 -32.94
C THR A 435 15.40 -24.50 -33.04
N ARG A 436 15.86 -24.89 -34.25
CA ARG A 436 17.26 -25.19 -34.57
C ARG A 436 18.24 -24.10 -34.16
N VAL A 437 17.86 -22.83 -34.25
CA VAL A 437 18.77 -21.70 -34.00
C VAL A 437 18.98 -21.46 -32.49
N PRO A 438 17.94 -21.26 -31.66
CA PRO A 438 18.11 -21.12 -30.20
C PRO A 438 18.87 -22.27 -29.54
N CYS A 439 18.53 -23.51 -29.86
CA CYS A 439 19.17 -24.69 -29.28
C CYS A 439 20.65 -24.80 -29.68
N THR A 440 20.97 -24.50 -30.94
CA THR A 440 22.37 -24.51 -31.42
C THR A 440 23.19 -23.42 -30.75
N LEU A 441 22.64 -22.21 -30.59
CA LEU A 441 23.32 -21.11 -29.90
C LEU A 441 23.57 -21.42 -28.43
N LEU A 442 22.60 -22.04 -27.74
CA LEU A 442 22.76 -22.49 -26.36
C LEU A 442 23.78 -23.63 -26.22
N MET A 443 23.84 -24.58 -27.17
CA MET A 443 24.87 -25.63 -27.14
C MET A 443 26.28 -25.05 -27.22
N LEU A 444 26.50 -24.09 -28.12
CA LEU A 444 27.80 -23.45 -28.31
C LEU A 444 28.20 -22.67 -27.06
N ASP A 445 27.24 -21.94 -26.48
CA ASP A 445 27.41 -21.21 -25.22
C ASP A 445 27.88 -22.11 -24.06
N LEU A 446 27.37 -23.34 -23.98
CA LEU A 446 27.75 -24.33 -22.96
C LEU A 446 29.12 -24.98 -23.23
N ARG A 447 29.44 -25.25 -24.50
CA ARG A 447 30.75 -25.81 -24.90
C ARG A 447 31.89 -24.82 -24.63
N ASP A 448 31.72 -23.56 -25.03
CA ASP A 448 32.75 -22.52 -24.84
C ASP A 448 32.92 -22.08 -23.37
N GLY A 449 31.92 -22.38 -22.52
CA GLY A 449 31.98 -22.08 -21.08
C GLY A 449 32.70 -23.13 -20.24
N THR A 450 32.78 -24.38 -20.71
CA THR A 450 33.31 -25.53 -19.95
C THR A 450 34.77 -25.84 -20.26
N GLU A 451 35.23 -25.52 -21.47
CA GLU A 451 36.63 -25.64 -21.86
C GLU A 451 37.18 -24.24 -22.09
N GLY A 452 38.36 -23.93 -21.57
CA GLY A 452 39.14 -22.77 -22.02
C GLY A 452 39.64 -22.97 -23.46
N ALA A 453 38.74 -23.38 -24.36
CA ALA A 453 39.01 -23.70 -25.74
C ALA A 453 39.45 -22.43 -26.45
N SER A 454 40.59 -22.50 -27.11
CA SER A 454 41.00 -21.48 -28.08
C SER A 454 39.94 -21.47 -29.19
N GLY A 455 39.09 -20.44 -29.24
CA GLY A 455 37.87 -20.48 -30.04
C GLY A 455 38.03 -20.43 -31.57
N ASP A 456 39.20 -20.79 -32.10
CA ASP A 456 39.37 -21.12 -33.53
C ASP A 456 38.67 -22.44 -33.89
N ASP A 457 38.63 -23.42 -32.98
CA ASP A 457 38.01 -24.73 -33.24
C ASP A 457 36.48 -24.66 -33.26
N THR A 458 35.85 -23.89 -32.35
CA THR A 458 34.39 -23.69 -32.31
C THR A 458 33.87 -23.03 -33.58
N LEU A 459 34.65 -22.11 -34.17
CA LEU A 459 34.28 -21.43 -35.41
C LEU A 459 34.47 -22.27 -36.66
N SER A 460 35.51 -23.10 -36.68
CA SER A 460 35.71 -24.10 -37.72
C SER A 460 34.56 -25.11 -37.70
N GLU A 461 34.12 -25.57 -36.53
CA GLU A 461 32.91 -26.40 -36.37
C GLU A 461 31.63 -25.66 -36.79
N LEU A 462 31.44 -24.40 -36.39
CA LEU A 462 30.25 -23.60 -36.76
C LEU A 462 30.14 -23.31 -38.26
N ARG A 463 31.26 -23.02 -38.92
CA ARG A 463 31.32 -22.77 -40.37
C ARG A 463 31.21 -24.07 -41.17
N SER A 464 31.73 -25.18 -40.63
CA SER A 464 31.65 -26.50 -41.26
C SER A 464 30.32 -27.21 -40.99
N ASP A 465 29.57 -26.84 -39.95
CA ASP A 465 28.24 -27.38 -39.69
C ASP A 465 27.27 -26.90 -40.79
N PRO A 466 26.78 -27.81 -41.66
CA PRO A 466 25.89 -27.46 -42.76
C PRO A 466 24.59 -26.78 -42.29
N ARG A 467 24.23 -26.91 -41.01
CA ARG A 467 23.00 -26.39 -40.40
C ARG A 467 23.09 -24.89 -40.10
N VAL A 468 24.24 -24.40 -39.62
CA VAL A 468 24.48 -22.98 -39.35
C VAL A 468 24.78 -22.24 -40.65
N ARG A 469 25.48 -22.89 -41.58
CA ARG A 469 25.74 -22.39 -42.93
C ARG A 469 24.48 -22.01 -43.69
N ARG A 470 23.34 -22.69 -43.47
CA ARG A 470 22.05 -22.40 -44.13
C ARG A 470 21.36 -21.12 -43.62
N TYR A 471 21.62 -20.72 -42.37
CA TYR A 471 21.12 -19.46 -41.79
C TYR A 471 22.10 -18.31 -42.00
N LEU A 472 23.39 -18.61 -42.17
CA LEU A 472 24.41 -17.65 -42.62
C LEU A 472 24.40 -17.45 -44.15
N GLU A 473 23.81 -18.34 -44.94
CA GLU A 473 23.71 -18.26 -46.41
C GLU A 473 23.01 -17.00 -46.95
N PRO A 474 21.93 -16.48 -46.32
CA PRO A 474 21.37 -15.18 -46.65
C PRO A 474 22.28 -13.99 -46.28
N LEU A 475 23.23 -14.20 -45.36
CA LEU A 475 24.19 -13.21 -44.86
C LEU A 475 25.56 -13.32 -45.55
N THR A 476 25.82 -14.40 -46.29
CA THR A 476 26.98 -14.50 -47.18
C THR A 476 26.76 -13.62 -48.42
N PRO A 477 27.70 -12.73 -48.79
CA PRO A 477 27.54 -11.75 -49.87
C PRO A 477 27.21 -12.33 -51.26
N GLY A 478 27.31 -13.65 -51.45
CA GLY A 478 27.17 -14.32 -52.73
C GLY A 478 25.76 -14.35 -53.34
N ARG A 479 24.71 -13.80 -52.69
CA ARG A 479 23.35 -13.73 -53.26
C ARG A 479 22.96 -12.38 -53.87
N PHE A 480 23.77 -11.34 -53.73
CA PHE A 480 23.64 -10.14 -54.56
C PHE A 480 24.44 -10.34 -55.85
N GLY A 481 23.77 -10.79 -56.92
CA GLY A 481 24.15 -10.59 -58.32
C GLY A 481 25.60 -10.91 -58.76
N SER A 482 25.81 -12.14 -59.24
CA SER A 482 26.71 -12.51 -60.36
C SER A 482 28.13 -11.88 -60.42
N CYS A 483 29.10 -12.53 -59.79
CA CYS A 483 30.47 -12.55 -60.32
C CYS A 483 30.52 -13.54 -61.50
N THR A 484 30.29 -13.06 -62.71
CA THR A 484 30.56 -13.81 -63.96
C THR A 484 31.58 -13.04 -64.79
N PHE A 485 32.86 -13.39 -64.67
CA PHE A 485 33.89 -13.25 -65.70
C PHE A 485 34.98 -14.33 -65.52
N PRO A 486 35.69 -14.72 -66.59
CA PRO A 486 36.34 -16.03 -66.69
C PRO A 486 37.68 -16.11 -65.95
N ALA A 487 37.96 -17.33 -65.53
CA ALA A 487 39.18 -17.78 -64.88
C ALA A 487 40.46 -17.27 -65.55
N SER A 488 41.27 -16.50 -64.82
CA SER A 488 42.72 -16.70 -64.77
C SER A 488 43.41 -15.97 -63.62
N ASP A 489 42.93 -14.82 -63.15
CA ASP A 489 43.56 -14.05 -62.07
C ASP A 489 42.43 -13.38 -61.27
N ILE A 490 42.03 -13.78 -60.08
CA ILE A 490 42.77 -13.72 -58.81
C ILE A 490 42.24 -14.88 -57.94
N LEU A 491 43.03 -15.96 -57.86
CA LEU A 491 42.88 -16.94 -56.78
C LEU A 491 43.22 -16.22 -55.47
N GLY A 492 42.17 -15.85 -54.74
CA GLY A 492 42.28 -15.23 -53.43
C GLY A 492 41.06 -14.37 -53.12
N CYS A 493 39.87 -14.95 -53.12
CA CYS A 493 38.79 -14.39 -52.30
C CYS A 493 39.25 -14.59 -50.85
N TRP A 494 39.60 -13.48 -50.19
CA TRP A 494 40.35 -13.43 -48.94
C TRP A 494 39.70 -14.21 -47.80
N ASP A 495 40.58 -14.81 -46.99
CA ASP A 495 40.28 -15.57 -45.79
C ASP A 495 39.81 -14.62 -44.69
N ALA A 496 38.64 -14.89 -44.11
CA ALA A 496 38.01 -14.04 -43.09
C ALA A 496 38.73 -14.09 -41.72
N SER A 497 39.94 -14.64 -41.66
CA SER A 497 40.78 -14.84 -40.48
C SER A 497 41.64 -13.61 -40.13
N ASP A 498 42.03 -12.79 -41.10
CA ASP A 498 42.94 -11.66 -40.87
C ASP A 498 42.24 -10.37 -40.39
N ALA A 499 40.92 -10.23 -40.63
CA ALA A 499 40.18 -8.99 -40.36
C ALA A 499 39.66 -8.87 -38.92
N PHE A 500 39.66 -9.96 -38.17
CA PHE A 500 39.20 -9.97 -36.79
C PHE A 500 40.34 -10.50 -35.94
N GLY A 501 40.78 -9.73 -34.94
CA GLY A 501 41.72 -10.27 -33.97
C GLY A 501 41.15 -11.55 -33.36
N PRO A 502 41.99 -12.57 -33.09
CA PRO A 502 41.56 -13.89 -32.61
C PRO A 502 40.83 -13.90 -31.26
N GLY A 503 40.58 -12.74 -30.64
CA GLY A 503 39.71 -12.61 -29.46
C GLY A 503 38.28 -12.11 -29.74
N MET A 504 37.95 -11.68 -30.97
CA MET A 504 36.63 -11.12 -31.31
C MET A 504 35.74 -12.08 -32.10
N ILE A 505 36.32 -13.01 -32.87
CA ILE A 505 35.55 -14.04 -33.59
C ILE A 505 35.16 -15.19 -32.66
N THR A 506 36.04 -15.57 -31.73
CA THR A 506 36.00 -16.79 -30.92
C THR A 506 34.89 -16.85 -29.85
N ASP A 507 33.91 -15.95 -29.89
CA ASP A 507 32.84 -15.83 -28.91
C ASP A 507 31.47 -15.71 -29.62
N PRO A 508 30.65 -16.78 -29.69
CA PRO A 508 29.29 -16.75 -30.24
C PRO A 508 28.38 -15.71 -29.57
N LYS A 509 28.70 -15.31 -28.33
CA LYS A 509 28.00 -14.27 -27.55
C LYS A 509 28.40 -12.89 -28.06
N ALA A 510 29.64 -12.74 -28.51
CA ALA A 510 30.06 -11.58 -29.27
C ALA A 510 29.40 -11.54 -30.66
N ILE A 511 29.12 -12.68 -31.29
CA ILE A 511 28.41 -12.70 -32.58
C ILE A 511 26.95 -12.22 -32.41
N ALA A 512 26.14 -12.71 -31.47
CA ALA A 512 24.76 -12.21 -31.35
C ALA A 512 24.64 -10.70 -31.05
N PHE A 513 25.62 -10.12 -30.34
CA PHE A 513 25.60 -8.74 -29.85
C PHE A 513 26.47 -7.76 -30.68
N TYR A 514 27.55 -8.26 -31.29
CA TYR A 514 28.47 -7.53 -32.14
C TYR A 514 28.38 -7.93 -33.61
N LEU A 515 27.65 -8.94 -34.06
CA LEU A 515 27.53 -9.23 -35.50
C LEU A 515 26.98 -8.03 -36.28
N PRO A 516 25.96 -7.27 -35.81
CA PRO A 516 25.58 -6.02 -36.47
C PRO A 516 26.73 -4.98 -36.48
N GLN A 517 27.50 -4.90 -35.40
CA GLN A 517 28.66 -4.00 -35.27
C GLN A 517 29.85 -4.43 -36.14
N ALA A 518 30.10 -5.73 -36.26
CA ALA A 518 31.20 -6.35 -36.95
C ALA A 518 30.93 -6.40 -38.44
N LEU A 519 29.68 -6.66 -38.85
CA LEU A 519 29.22 -6.48 -40.23
C LEU A 519 29.29 -5.01 -40.66
N ALA A 520 28.88 -4.07 -39.80
CA ALA A 520 29.00 -2.64 -40.09
C ALA A 520 30.46 -2.16 -40.11
N LEU A 521 31.31 -2.64 -39.20
CA LEU A 521 32.75 -2.35 -39.16
C LEU A 521 33.50 -2.97 -40.34
N GLN A 522 33.17 -4.20 -40.71
CA GLN A 522 33.79 -4.92 -41.83
C GLN A 522 33.32 -4.34 -43.16
N ALA A 523 32.05 -3.96 -43.30
CA ALA A 523 31.58 -3.16 -44.42
C ALA A 523 32.37 -1.84 -44.49
N PHE A 524 32.54 -1.14 -43.37
CA PHE A 524 33.30 0.12 -43.31
C PHE A 524 34.79 -0.05 -43.66
N GLN A 525 35.45 -1.11 -43.17
CA GLN A 525 36.85 -1.43 -43.45
C GLN A 525 37.08 -1.89 -44.89
N HIS A 526 36.17 -2.70 -45.44
CA HIS A 526 36.18 -3.11 -46.85
C HIS A 526 36.03 -1.91 -47.77
N THR A 527 35.09 -0.99 -47.47
CA THR A 527 34.95 0.21 -48.29
C THR A 527 36.15 1.15 -48.12
N LEU A 528 36.78 1.23 -46.94
CA LEU A 528 38.02 1.99 -46.74
C LEU A 528 39.20 1.46 -47.59
N SER A 529 39.36 0.13 -47.71
CA SER A 529 40.44 -0.45 -48.52
C SER A 529 40.15 -0.32 -50.03
N GLU A 530 38.90 -0.42 -50.45
CA GLU A 530 38.50 -0.18 -51.85
C GLU A 530 38.58 1.30 -52.26
N VAL A 531 38.27 2.23 -51.35
CA VAL A 531 38.43 3.68 -51.59
C VAL A 531 39.88 4.06 -51.89
N SER A 532 40.85 3.33 -51.31
CA SER A 532 42.28 3.54 -51.59
C SER A 532 42.70 3.05 -52.99
N SER A 533 41.92 2.16 -53.61
CA SER A 533 42.28 1.49 -54.86
C SER A 533 41.43 1.86 -56.07
N HIS A 534 40.16 2.25 -55.91
CA HIS A 534 39.23 2.38 -57.05
C HIS A 534 38.41 3.69 -57.12
N GLY A 535 38.55 4.62 -56.19
CA GLY A 535 38.05 6.00 -56.32
C GLY A 535 36.53 6.20 -56.46
N TRP A 536 35.70 5.15 -56.40
CA TRP A 536 34.29 5.17 -56.80
C TRP A 536 33.26 4.68 -55.74
N LEU A 537 33.62 4.62 -54.45
CA LEU A 537 32.77 4.00 -53.41
C LEU A 537 32.45 4.93 -52.22
N GLY A 538 32.03 6.16 -52.53
CA GLY A 538 31.76 7.17 -51.51
C GLY A 538 30.46 6.97 -50.70
N ALA A 539 29.38 6.47 -51.30
CA ALA A 539 28.11 6.34 -50.58
C ALA A 539 28.12 5.18 -49.58
N ASP A 540 28.71 4.05 -49.96
CA ASP A 540 28.71 2.81 -49.16
C ASP A 540 29.56 2.95 -47.90
N MET A 541 30.70 3.65 -47.97
CA MET A 541 31.55 3.88 -46.80
C MET A 541 30.88 4.82 -45.79
N ALA A 542 30.16 5.83 -46.29
CA ALA A 542 29.40 6.74 -45.44
C ALA A 542 28.22 6.03 -44.74
N LEU A 543 27.54 5.12 -45.45
CA LEU A 543 26.47 4.29 -44.90
C LEU A 543 27.00 3.33 -43.83
N ALA A 544 28.10 2.63 -44.12
CA ALA A 544 28.72 1.70 -43.19
C ALA A 544 29.25 2.40 -41.92
N ALA A 545 29.93 3.55 -42.07
CA ALA A 545 30.35 4.38 -40.93
C ALA A 545 29.16 4.81 -40.07
N SER A 546 28.05 5.17 -40.73
CA SER A 546 26.85 5.66 -40.07
C SER A 546 26.10 4.57 -39.31
N LEU A 547 25.95 3.40 -39.91
CA LEU A 547 25.39 2.21 -39.25
C LEU A 547 26.24 1.77 -38.06
N TYR A 548 27.57 1.79 -38.21
CA TYR A 548 28.48 1.40 -37.15
C TYR A 548 28.42 2.37 -35.96
N ALA A 549 28.39 3.67 -36.22
CA ALA A 549 28.22 4.69 -35.19
C ALA A 549 26.84 4.63 -34.51
N ALA A 550 25.76 4.41 -35.27
CA ALA A 550 24.41 4.25 -34.70
C ALA A 550 24.33 3.05 -33.75
N THR A 551 24.97 1.93 -34.13
CA THR A 551 25.00 0.73 -33.30
C THR A 551 25.79 0.94 -32.00
N ARG A 552 26.95 1.61 -32.05
CA ARG A 552 27.71 1.94 -30.82
C ARG A 552 26.96 2.91 -29.91
N THR A 553 26.23 3.86 -30.49
CA THR A 553 25.40 4.80 -29.73
C THR A 553 24.24 4.10 -29.03
N PHE A 554 23.61 3.11 -29.68
CA PHE A 554 22.57 2.28 -29.05
C PHE A 554 23.07 1.54 -27.82
N LEU A 555 24.36 1.18 -27.80
CA LEU A 555 25.02 0.51 -26.68
C LEU A 555 25.60 1.46 -25.63
N GLY A 556 25.34 2.77 -25.75
CA GLY A 556 25.81 3.79 -24.83
C GLY A 556 27.27 4.24 -25.06
N ASP A 557 27.96 3.74 -26.09
CA ASP A 557 29.31 4.19 -26.45
C ASP A 557 29.26 5.36 -27.46
N VAL A 558 28.83 6.51 -26.94
CA VAL A 558 28.69 7.75 -27.71
C VAL A 558 30.05 8.24 -28.24
N GLU A 559 31.10 8.22 -27.42
CA GLU A 559 32.41 8.74 -27.82
C GLU A 559 33.08 7.86 -28.89
N GLY A 560 32.90 6.53 -28.82
CA GLY A 560 33.31 5.62 -29.88
C GLY A 560 32.57 5.89 -31.19
N ALA A 561 31.25 6.09 -31.13
CA ALA A 561 30.43 6.46 -32.29
C ALA A 561 30.88 7.77 -32.94
N LEU A 562 31.11 8.83 -32.14
CA LEU A 562 31.59 10.13 -32.63
C LEU A 562 32.97 10.02 -33.27
N THR A 563 33.87 9.22 -32.71
CA THR A 563 35.23 9.01 -33.25
C THR A 563 35.19 8.40 -34.65
N ILE A 564 34.31 7.41 -34.89
CA ILE A 564 34.13 6.77 -36.21
C ILE A 564 33.67 7.80 -37.24
N LEU A 565 32.67 8.61 -36.89
CA LEU A 565 32.12 9.63 -37.77
C LEU A 565 33.15 10.74 -38.06
N ASP A 566 34.05 11.05 -37.13
CA ASP A 566 35.14 12.00 -37.34
C ASP A 566 36.21 11.50 -38.29
N VAL A 567 36.54 10.21 -38.21
CA VAL A 567 37.47 9.57 -39.14
C VAL A 567 36.86 9.52 -40.55
N ALA A 568 35.61 9.06 -40.66
CA ALA A 568 34.90 9.01 -41.93
C ALA A 568 34.75 10.41 -42.55
N GLY A 569 34.31 11.41 -41.77
CA GLY A 569 34.12 12.78 -42.25
C GLY A 569 35.42 13.43 -42.75
N ARG A 570 36.56 13.16 -42.10
CA ARG A 570 37.88 13.62 -42.57
C ARG A 570 38.31 12.96 -43.87
N ALA A 571 38.00 11.67 -44.06
CA ALA A 571 38.28 10.95 -45.30
C ALA A 571 37.43 11.48 -46.48
N PHE A 572 36.18 11.86 -46.21
CA PHE A 572 35.24 12.33 -47.24
C PHE A 572 35.40 13.80 -47.64
N ALA A 573 35.83 14.67 -46.73
CA ALA A 573 35.90 16.11 -46.97
C ALA A 573 36.75 16.53 -48.20
N PRO A 574 37.89 15.90 -48.52
CA PRO A 574 38.66 16.20 -49.73
C PRO A 574 37.94 15.75 -51.01
N LEU A 575 37.26 14.60 -50.99
CA LEU A 575 36.54 14.05 -52.13
C LEU A 575 35.32 14.90 -52.49
N ALA A 576 34.54 15.32 -51.49
CA ALA A 576 33.41 16.22 -51.67
C ALA A 576 33.86 17.58 -52.24
N ARG A 577 34.98 18.15 -51.75
CA ARG A 577 35.56 19.39 -52.31
C ARG A 577 36.01 19.23 -53.76
N ARG A 578 36.61 18.08 -54.10
CA ARG A 578 37.03 17.80 -55.48
C ARG A 578 35.84 17.68 -56.42
N ALA A 579 34.79 16.97 -56.00
CA ALA A 579 33.53 16.87 -56.74
C ALA A 579 32.90 18.25 -56.96
N GLU A 580 32.86 19.09 -55.93
CA GLU A 580 32.37 20.47 -56.04
C GLU A 580 33.19 21.33 -57.00
N LEU A 581 34.53 21.22 -56.95
CA LEU A 581 35.41 21.94 -57.88
C LEU A 581 35.26 21.44 -59.33
N GLU A 582 35.08 20.13 -59.53
CA GLU A 582 34.84 19.55 -60.85
C GLU A 582 33.46 19.95 -61.40
N GLU A 583 32.42 19.99 -60.57
CA GLU A 583 31.10 20.48 -60.95
C GLU A 583 31.13 21.98 -61.29
N ARG A 584 31.80 22.82 -60.50
CA ARG A 584 32.00 24.24 -60.82
C ARG A 584 32.77 24.43 -62.13
N ARG A 585 33.75 23.56 -62.40
CA ARG A 585 34.51 23.57 -63.66
C ARG A 585 33.65 23.12 -64.84
N ARG A 586 32.79 22.11 -64.68
CA ARG A 586 31.82 21.67 -65.70
C ARG A 586 30.75 22.73 -65.95
N ALA A 587 30.22 23.35 -64.91
CA ALA A 587 29.25 24.45 -65.02
C ALA A 587 29.80 25.68 -65.77
N SER A 588 31.13 25.82 -65.85
CA SER A 588 31.80 26.86 -66.65
C SER A 588 32.03 26.49 -68.13
N LEU A 589 31.74 25.25 -68.56
CA LEU A 589 32.08 24.70 -69.87
C LEU A 589 30.85 24.18 -70.66
N ASP A 590 29.76 24.95 -70.67
CA ASP A 590 28.41 24.61 -71.22
C ASP A 590 27.58 23.63 -70.37
N PRO A 591 26.23 23.79 -70.35
CA PRO A 591 25.35 23.04 -69.47
C PRO A 591 25.26 21.55 -69.88
N PRO A 592 25.46 20.61 -68.93
CA PRO A 592 25.39 19.18 -69.22
C PRO A 592 23.95 18.75 -69.55
N GLN A 593 23.79 17.94 -70.59
CA GLN A 593 22.50 17.39 -71.03
C GLN A 593 22.08 16.09 -70.32
N ASP A 594 22.78 15.63 -69.27
CA ASP A 594 22.33 14.47 -68.49
C ASP A 594 22.79 14.55 -67.01
N PRO A 595 21.87 14.66 -66.03
CA PRO A 595 22.23 14.99 -64.65
C PRO A 595 22.42 13.79 -63.70
N HIS A 596 22.36 12.54 -64.16
CA HIS A 596 22.42 11.40 -63.25
C HIS A 596 23.82 10.77 -63.15
N PHE A 597 24.68 11.39 -62.33
CA PHE A 597 25.77 10.65 -61.68
C PHE A 597 25.17 9.89 -60.47
N PRO A 598 25.26 8.55 -60.41
CA PRO A 598 24.53 7.78 -59.39
C PRO A 598 25.02 7.97 -57.94
N HIS A 599 26.22 8.51 -57.69
CA HIS A 599 26.78 8.60 -56.33
C HIS A 599 27.66 9.85 -56.15
N ASP A 600 27.08 10.92 -55.60
CA ASP A 600 27.80 12.17 -55.30
C ASP A 600 28.56 12.04 -53.95
N PRO A 601 29.89 12.24 -53.89
CA PRO A 601 30.64 12.23 -52.63
C PRO A 601 30.14 13.23 -51.58
N ARG A 602 29.41 14.27 -52.01
CA ARG A 602 28.71 15.22 -51.12
C ARG A 602 27.62 14.51 -50.32
N ASP A 603 26.88 13.60 -50.94
CA ASP A 603 25.83 12.81 -50.27
C ASP A 603 26.41 11.94 -49.14
N GLY A 604 27.59 11.37 -49.34
CA GLY A 604 28.29 10.58 -48.32
C GLY A 604 28.79 11.44 -47.13
N LEU A 605 29.36 12.60 -47.41
CA LEU A 605 29.79 13.53 -46.35
C LEU A 605 28.59 14.07 -45.55
N ASP A 606 27.49 14.33 -46.22
CA ASP A 606 26.24 14.80 -45.62
C ASP A 606 25.59 13.72 -44.77
N LEU A 607 25.57 12.45 -45.20
CA LEU A 607 25.13 11.32 -44.39
C LEU A 607 25.94 11.21 -43.08
N ILE A 608 27.27 11.32 -43.14
CA ILE A 608 28.14 11.27 -41.93
C ILE A 608 27.84 12.43 -40.97
N ARG A 609 27.64 13.65 -41.49
CA ARG A 609 27.27 14.82 -40.67
C ARG A 609 25.91 14.65 -40.00
N SER A 610 24.93 14.11 -40.73
CA SER A 610 23.59 13.83 -40.23
C SER A 610 23.61 12.78 -39.12
N THR A 611 24.33 11.67 -39.31
CA THR A 611 24.53 10.66 -38.28
C THR A 611 25.21 11.27 -37.04
N ARG A 612 26.22 12.12 -37.23
CA ARG A 612 26.91 12.79 -36.10
C ARG A 612 25.97 13.69 -35.32
N ALA A 613 25.16 14.49 -36.00
CA ALA A 613 24.17 15.35 -35.36
C ALA A 613 23.18 14.52 -34.52
N ALA A 614 22.73 13.37 -35.02
CA ALA A 614 21.85 12.46 -34.29
C ALA A 614 22.52 11.83 -33.06
N VAL A 615 23.78 11.39 -33.15
CA VAL A 615 24.55 10.88 -31.99
C VAL A 615 24.74 11.98 -30.93
N LEU A 616 24.98 13.23 -31.35
CA LEU A 616 25.09 14.37 -30.44
C LEU A 616 23.75 14.74 -29.77
N LEU A 617 22.62 14.64 -30.49
CA LEU A 617 21.29 14.85 -29.91
C LEU A 617 20.98 13.81 -28.83
N ARG A 618 21.21 12.53 -29.12
CA ARG A 618 20.98 11.43 -28.19
C ARG A 618 21.84 11.50 -26.92
N SER A 619 23.00 12.15 -26.99
CA SER A 619 23.90 12.36 -25.85
C SER A 619 23.66 13.67 -25.09
N GLY A 620 22.57 14.39 -25.38
CA GLY A 620 22.25 15.66 -24.72
C GLY A 620 23.09 16.85 -25.19
N ARG A 621 23.89 16.71 -26.27
CA ARG A 621 24.75 17.77 -26.85
C ARG A 621 24.05 18.50 -28.01
N ALA A 622 22.78 18.88 -27.82
CA ALA A 622 21.94 19.46 -28.86
C ALA A 622 22.51 20.73 -29.52
N ARG A 623 23.24 21.57 -28.77
CA ARG A 623 23.90 22.76 -29.33
C ARG A 623 24.98 22.44 -30.37
N ASP A 624 25.68 21.33 -30.20
CA ASP A 624 26.74 20.92 -31.13
C ASP A 624 26.13 20.23 -32.36
N ALA A 625 25.01 19.53 -32.19
CA ALA A 625 24.23 18.97 -33.30
C ALA A 625 23.66 20.07 -34.23
N LEU A 626 23.12 21.15 -33.66
CA LEU A 626 22.55 22.27 -34.43
C LEU A 626 23.57 23.00 -35.31
N ARG A 627 24.87 22.92 -34.99
CA ARG A 627 25.95 23.52 -35.79
C ARG A 627 26.30 22.72 -37.05
N LEU A 628 25.76 21.51 -37.19
CA LEU A 628 26.11 20.58 -38.28
C LEU A 628 25.08 20.54 -39.43
N GLN A 629 23.94 21.26 -39.35
CA GLN A 629 22.90 21.23 -40.38
C GLN A 629 23.25 22.08 -41.63
N PRO A 630 23.31 21.52 -42.85
CA PRO A 630 23.29 22.27 -44.10
C PRO A 630 21.86 22.61 -44.53
N SER A 631 21.67 23.76 -45.17
CA SER A 631 20.38 24.41 -45.45
C SER A 631 19.50 23.77 -46.55
N GLY A 632 19.65 22.48 -46.89
CA GLY A 632 18.98 21.87 -48.06
C GLY A 632 18.48 20.44 -47.92
N MET A 633 18.44 19.87 -46.72
CA MET A 633 18.40 18.41 -46.52
C MET A 633 17.10 17.90 -45.85
N ALA A 634 15.94 18.09 -46.49
CA ALA A 634 14.65 17.61 -45.94
C ALA A 634 14.35 16.14 -46.31
N ALA A 635 14.49 15.75 -47.59
CA ALA A 635 13.91 14.49 -48.07
C ALA A 635 14.76 13.21 -47.89
N ARG A 636 16.07 13.32 -47.58
CA ARG A 636 16.98 12.16 -47.42
C ARG A 636 17.32 11.85 -45.96
N PHE A 637 16.89 12.74 -45.05
CA PHE A 637 16.96 12.51 -43.60
C PHE A 637 16.06 11.33 -43.18
N SER A 638 15.01 11.01 -43.95
CA SER A 638 13.89 10.14 -43.55
C SER A 638 14.23 8.81 -42.93
N THR A 639 15.16 8.05 -43.51
CA THR A 639 15.40 6.65 -43.12
C THR A 639 16.34 6.55 -41.92
N LEU A 640 17.30 7.48 -41.79
CA LEU A 640 18.19 7.52 -40.63
C LEU A 640 17.59 8.33 -39.47
N ALA A 641 16.80 9.36 -39.78
CA ALA A 641 15.91 10.07 -38.87
C ALA A 641 14.84 9.14 -38.30
N HIS A 642 14.36 8.18 -39.08
CA HIS A 642 13.48 7.10 -38.61
C HIS A 642 14.11 6.26 -37.51
N VAL A 643 15.37 5.88 -37.70
CA VAL A 643 16.09 5.02 -36.74
C VAL A 643 16.61 5.83 -35.54
N MET A 644 16.80 7.14 -35.68
CA MET A 644 17.45 7.98 -34.65
C MET A 644 16.69 9.24 -34.21
N GLY A 645 15.41 9.39 -34.57
CA GLY A 645 14.49 10.40 -34.02
C GLY A 645 14.70 11.85 -34.45
N ALA A 646 15.21 12.12 -35.67
CA ALA A 646 15.22 13.49 -36.18
C ALA A 646 13.81 13.88 -36.69
N TYR A 647 13.31 15.01 -36.19
CA TYR A 647 11.91 15.42 -36.33
C TYR A 647 11.64 16.05 -37.71
N ASP A 648 11.04 15.28 -38.63
CA ASP A 648 10.30 15.81 -39.78
C ASP A 648 8.78 15.65 -39.51
N PRO A 649 8.05 16.76 -39.24
CA PRO A 649 6.61 16.73 -39.00
C PRO A 649 5.78 16.13 -40.14
N SER A 650 6.27 16.18 -41.37
CA SER A 650 5.54 15.70 -42.55
C SER A 650 5.64 14.19 -42.73
N GLU A 651 6.82 13.61 -42.49
CA GLU A 651 7.05 12.16 -42.62
C GLU A 651 6.44 11.38 -41.47
N GLN A 652 6.51 11.91 -40.24
CA GLN A 652 5.81 11.24 -39.16
C GLN A 652 4.30 11.27 -39.36
N ARG A 653 3.75 12.31 -40.02
CA ARG A 653 2.33 12.37 -40.35
C ARG A 653 1.95 11.26 -41.33
N GLU A 654 2.83 10.99 -42.29
CA GLU A 654 2.70 9.84 -43.19
C GLU A 654 2.82 8.49 -42.44
N LEU A 655 3.63 8.37 -41.38
CA LEU A 655 3.60 7.19 -40.51
C LEU A 655 2.34 7.08 -39.68
N ALA A 656 1.85 8.18 -39.12
CA ALA A 656 0.61 8.19 -38.36
C ALA A 656 -0.58 7.79 -39.25
N GLU A 657 -0.53 8.14 -40.54
CA GLU A 657 -1.48 7.71 -41.57
C GLU A 657 -1.30 6.25 -42.00
N ARG A 658 -0.11 5.66 -41.82
CA ARG A 658 0.22 4.25 -42.12
C ARG A 658 0.14 3.29 -40.93
N ASP A 659 0.14 3.81 -39.70
CA ASP A 659 -0.03 3.00 -38.49
C ASP A 659 -1.53 2.72 -38.36
N ASP A 660 -1.97 1.59 -38.90
CA ASP A 660 -3.37 1.14 -38.93
C ASP A 660 -4.01 1.03 -37.53
N ARG A 661 -3.20 1.16 -36.47
CA ARG A 661 -3.68 1.27 -35.09
C ARG A 661 -4.16 2.70 -34.85
N GLU A 662 -5.47 2.89 -34.92
CA GLU A 662 -6.20 4.14 -34.65
C GLU A 662 -5.68 4.90 -33.40
N LEU A 663 -5.27 4.15 -32.37
CA LEU A 663 -4.68 4.72 -31.17
C LEU A 663 -3.34 5.44 -31.43
N ASN A 664 -2.42 4.81 -32.15
CA ASN A 664 -1.10 5.41 -32.41
C ASN A 664 -1.26 6.66 -33.26
N ALA A 665 -2.15 6.65 -34.26
CA ALA A 665 -2.48 7.85 -35.04
C ALA A 665 -2.98 9.02 -34.16
N LYS A 666 -3.82 8.74 -33.15
CA LYS A 666 -4.26 9.77 -32.17
C LYS A 666 -3.11 10.30 -31.32
N LEU A 667 -2.22 9.43 -30.86
CA LEU A 667 -1.04 9.81 -30.07
C LEU A 667 -0.05 10.65 -30.89
N TRP A 668 0.23 10.26 -32.13
CA TRP A 668 1.05 11.06 -33.05
C TRP A 668 0.42 12.42 -33.34
N ASN A 669 -0.89 12.47 -33.57
CA ASN A 669 -1.62 13.73 -33.76
C ASN A 669 -1.55 14.66 -32.54
N ALA A 670 -1.67 14.10 -31.34
CA ALA A 670 -1.50 14.84 -30.11
C ALA A 670 -0.07 15.37 -29.96
N ALA A 671 0.93 14.56 -30.29
CA ALA A 671 2.33 14.96 -30.27
C ALA A 671 2.65 16.11 -31.24
N TYR A 672 2.01 16.18 -32.42
CA TYR A 672 2.19 17.30 -33.37
C TYR A 672 1.75 18.65 -32.85
N THR A 673 0.91 18.70 -31.82
CA THR A 673 0.55 19.98 -31.19
C THR A 673 1.75 20.64 -30.51
N GLY A 674 2.81 19.87 -30.23
CA GLY A 674 3.96 20.31 -29.44
C GLY A 674 3.63 20.53 -27.96
N ASP A 675 2.44 20.14 -27.51
CA ASP A 675 1.98 20.30 -26.14
C ASP A 675 1.87 18.94 -25.44
N GLY A 676 2.74 18.74 -24.44
CA GLY A 676 2.75 17.53 -23.62
C GLY A 676 1.44 17.29 -22.87
N THR A 677 0.63 18.31 -22.59
CA THR A 677 -0.69 18.12 -21.94
C THR A 677 -1.66 17.39 -22.87
N VAL A 678 -1.72 17.78 -24.14
CA VAL A 678 -2.57 17.14 -25.15
C VAL A 678 -2.14 15.70 -25.39
N LEU A 679 -0.82 15.44 -25.44
CA LEU A 679 -0.30 14.08 -25.54
C LEU A 679 -0.67 13.24 -24.32
N VAL A 680 -0.53 13.77 -23.10
CA VAL A 680 -0.93 13.05 -21.88
C VAL A 680 -2.42 12.76 -21.85
N ASP A 681 -3.27 13.71 -22.25
CA ASP A 681 -4.72 13.48 -22.32
C ASP A 681 -5.07 12.41 -23.35
N ALA A 682 -4.36 12.37 -24.49
CA ALA A 682 -4.51 11.31 -25.48
C ALA A 682 -4.02 9.95 -24.98
N LEU A 683 -2.89 9.91 -24.26
CA LEU A 683 -2.36 8.70 -23.60
C LEU A 683 -3.35 8.16 -22.56
N ARG A 684 -3.98 9.04 -21.78
CA ARG A 684 -5.00 8.67 -20.78
C ARG A 684 -6.33 8.25 -21.40
N ALA A 685 -6.67 8.77 -22.57
CA ALA A 685 -7.86 8.38 -23.30
C ALA A 685 -7.69 7.08 -24.10
N GLY A 686 -6.44 6.66 -24.32
CA GLY A 686 -6.08 5.46 -25.07
C GLY A 686 -5.99 4.19 -24.21
N GLU A 687 -6.34 3.04 -24.78
CA GLU A 687 -6.18 1.72 -24.12
C GLU A 687 -4.80 1.07 -24.34
N GLY A 688 -3.90 1.69 -25.11
CA GLY A 688 -2.57 1.14 -25.43
C GLY A 688 -1.43 1.80 -24.66
N ASP A 689 -0.26 1.17 -24.72
CA ASP A 689 0.86 1.47 -23.81
C ASP A 689 1.57 2.81 -24.10
N GLY A 690 1.43 3.36 -25.31
CA GLY A 690 1.96 4.66 -25.72
C GLY A 690 3.48 4.83 -25.65
N ARG A 691 4.24 3.78 -25.26
CA ARG A 691 5.67 3.84 -24.95
C ARG A 691 6.49 4.30 -26.15
N GLY A 692 6.30 3.60 -27.28
CA GLY A 692 7.02 3.91 -28.52
C GLY A 692 6.73 5.30 -29.08
N VAL A 693 5.59 5.91 -28.78
CA VAL A 693 5.30 7.29 -29.19
C VAL A 693 6.05 8.26 -28.28
N VAL A 694 5.94 8.09 -26.96
CA VAL A 694 6.59 8.99 -25.97
C VAL A 694 8.11 9.01 -26.14
N ASP A 695 8.74 7.85 -26.35
CA ASP A 695 10.19 7.72 -26.54
C ASP A 695 10.70 8.58 -27.72
N VAL A 696 9.88 8.71 -28.76
CA VAL A 696 10.23 9.45 -29.98
C VAL A 696 9.90 10.94 -29.85
N VAL A 697 8.73 11.27 -29.31
CA VAL A 697 8.20 12.65 -29.37
C VAL A 697 8.56 13.50 -28.17
N ALA A 698 8.86 12.91 -27.01
CA ALA A 698 9.07 13.66 -25.77
C ALA A 698 10.20 14.70 -25.89
N TRP A 699 11.25 14.40 -26.67
CA TRP A 699 12.38 15.31 -26.92
C TRP A 699 11.97 16.59 -27.67
N HIS A 700 10.90 16.52 -28.44
CA HIS A 700 10.46 17.56 -29.38
C HIS A 700 9.25 18.36 -28.89
N ILE A 701 8.79 18.12 -27.66
CA ILE A 701 7.64 18.81 -27.08
C ILE A 701 8.10 20.15 -26.46
N PRO A 702 7.75 21.33 -27.04
CA PRO A 702 8.12 22.64 -26.49
C PRO A 702 7.33 23.07 -25.26
N SER A 703 6.05 22.70 -25.12
CA SER A 703 5.16 23.10 -24.01
C SER A 703 4.57 21.89 -23.28
N GLY A 704 4.01 22.08 -22.08
CA GLY A 704 3.37 20.97 -21.35
C GLY A 704 4.32 19.89 -20.80
N ARG A 705 5.64 20.11 -20.80
CA ARG A 705 6.65 19.14 -20.32
C ARG A 705 6.43 18.66 -18.88
N ALA A 706 5.92 19.51 -18.00
CA ALA A 706 5.65 19.14 -16.61
C ALA A 706 4.54 18.08 -16.50
N ALA A 707 3.51 18.15 -17.34
CA ALA A 707 2.46 17.15 -17.39
C ALA A 707 3.01 15.81 -17.90
N LEU A 708 3.83 15.86 -18.97
CA LEU A 708 4.46 14.67 -19.52
C LEU A 708 5.49 14.04 -18.56
N ALA A 709 6.30 14.84 -17.87
CA ALA A 709 7.21 14.39 -16.80
C ALA A 709 6.44 13.67 -15.69
N SER A 710 5.33 14.26 -15.21
CA SER A 710 4.46 13.63 -14.23
C SER A 710 3.89 12.29 -14.73
N TRP A 711 3.49 12.23 -16.00
CA TRP A 711 3.01 10.99 -16.61
C TRP A 711 4.12 9.93 -16.70
N VAL A 712 5.31 10.27 -17.21
CA VAL A 712 6.48 9.37 -17.28
C VAL A 712 6.86 8.82 -15.91
N ARG A 713 6.73 9.66 -14.88
CA ARG A 713 7.05 9.25 -13.52
C ARG A 713 6.05 8.26 -12.94
N TYR A 714 4.76 8.45 -13.15
CA TYR A 714 3.76 7.74 -12.35
C TYR A 714 2.77 6.89 -13.14
N GLU A 715 2.52 7.25 -14.39
CA GLU A 715 1.51 6.63 -15.26
C GLU A 715 2.15 5.85 -16.43
N TYR A 716 3.47 5.98 -16.61
CA TYR A 716 4.22 5.17 -17.57
C TYR A 716 4.00 3.68 -17.32
N PRO A 717 3.73 2.86 -18.35
CA PRO A 717 3.44 1.45 -18.15
C PRO A 717 4.50 0.74 -17.31
N ALA A 718 4.06 0.12 -16.21
CA ALA A 718 4.96 -0.59 -15.32
C ALA A 718 5.65 -1.75 -16.04
N PRO A 719 6.92 -2.03 -15.72
CA PRO A 719 7.63 -3.16 -16.32
C PRO A 719 6.95 -4.48 -15.93
N CYS A 720 6.96 -5.44 -16.85
CA CYS A 720 6.40 -6.75 -16.59
C CYS A 720 7.26 -7.51 -15.56
N SER A 721 6.79 -7.56 -14.32
CA SER A 721 7.44 -8.25 -13.20
C SER A 721 7.49 -9.78 -13.32
N THR A 722 6.92 -10.37 -14.38
CA THR A 722 6.90 -11.81 -14.64
C THR A 722 7.59 -12.23 -15.94
N CYS A 723 8.01 -11.28 -16.78
CA CYS A 723 8.47 -11.49 -18.16
C CYS A 723 10.01 -11.60 -18.31
N GLY A 724 10.74 -11.81 -17.21
CA GLY A 724 12.21 -11.92 -17.27
C GLY A 724 12.94 -10.60 -17.47
N LEU A 725 14.25 -10.68 -17.74
CA LEU A 725 15.17 -9.53 -17.65
C LEU A 725 15.09 -8.56 -18.84
N TYR A 726 14.98 -9.05 -20.09
CA TYR A 726 15.04 -8.14 -21.24
C TYR A 726 13.80 -7.24 -21.37
N PRO A 727 12.55 -7.72 -21.24
CA PRO A 727 11.38 -6.87 -21.17
C PRO A 727 11.44 -5.85 -20.04
N LEU A 728 11.99 -6.24 -18.87
CA LEU A 728 12.26 -5.32 -17.77
C LEU A 728 13.26 -4.23 -18.21
N MET A 729 14.41 -4.62 -18.77
CA MET A 729 15.44 -3.67 -19.23
C MET A 729 14.94 -2.73 -20.32
N ASN A 730 14.19 -3.25 -21.30
CA ASN A 730 13.60 -2.44 -22.37
C ASN A 730 12.63 -1.40 -21.79
N SER A 731 11.76 -1.83 -20.86
CA SER A 731 10.83 -0.93 -20.20
C SER A 731 11.52 0.11 -19.32
N LEU A 732 12.59 -0.25 -18.61
CA LEU A 732 13.38 0.67 -17.79
C LEU A 732 14.15 1.68 -18.66
N GLY A 733 14.77 1.20 -19.75
CA GLY A 733 15.50 2.04 -20.70
C GLY A 733 14.59 3.04 -21.42
N SER A 734 13.45 2.59 -21.93
CA SER A 734 12.46 3.46 -22.58
C SER A 734 11.97 4.55 -21.62
N ARG A 735 11.62 4.16 -20.38
CA ARG A 735 11.19 5.13 -19.35
C ARG A 735 12.31 6.10 -18.94
N LEU A 736 13.57 5.64 -18.90
CA LEU A 736 14.73 6.48 -18.62
C LEU A 736 14.94 7.52 -19.73
N ASP A 737 14.84 7.10 -21.00
CA ASP A 737 14.92 8.00 -22.15
C ASP A 737 13.79 9.03 -22.15
N ALA A 738 12.55 8.60 -21.86
CA ALA A 738 11.42 9.50 -21.69
C ALA A 738 11.60 10.48 -20.50
N ALA A 739 12.21 10.02 -19.39
CA ALA A 739 12.49 10.86 -18.23
C ALA A 739 13.55 11.92 -18.55
N HIS A 740 14.61 11.56 -19.29
CA HIS A 740 15.59 12.51 -19.80
C HIS A 740 14.95 13.53 -20.74
N ALA A 741 14.11 13.07 -21.67
CA ALA A 741 13.43 13.93 -22.64
C ALA A 741 12.54 14.98 -21.99
N THR A 742 11.86 14.59 -20.90
CA THR A 742 10.94 15.46 -20.14
C THR A 742 11.64 16.31 -19.07
N GLY A 743 12.90 16.01 -18.76
CA GLY A 743 13.66 16.67 -17.70
C GLY A 743 13.28 16.22 -16.28
N ASP A 744 12.73 15.02 -16.10
CA ASP A 744 12.45 14.46 -14.77
C ASP A 744 13.71 13.84 -14.14
N GLU A 745 14.55 14.70 -13.60
CA GLU A 745 15.80 14.34 -12.91
C GLU A 745 15.61 13.38 -11.72
N ALA A 746 14.42 13.34 -11.12
CA ALA A 746 14.16 12.42 -10.02
C ALA A 746 13.96 10.99 -10.53
N THR A 747 13.17 10.82 -11.60
CA THR A 747 12.98 9.53 -12.25
C THR A 747 14.25 9.02 -12.92
N VAL A 748 15.04 9.91 -13.55
CA VAL A 748 16.37 9.56 -14.08
C VAL A 748 17.24 8.93 -12.99
N ARG A 749 17.43 9.61 -11.85
CA ARG A 749 18.24 9.08 -10.74
C ARG A 749 17.72 7.75 -10.19
N GLU A 750 16.40 7.59 -10.12
CA GLU A 750 15.77 6.36 -9.65
C GLU A 750 16.07 5.19 -10.60
N LEU A 751 15.87 5.38 -11.90
CA LEU A 751 16.06 4.36 -12.93
C LEU A 751 17.54 4.05 -13.17
N ASP A 752 18.43 5.05 -13.10
CA ASP A 752 19.87 4.84 -13.12
C ASP A 752 20.33 3.98 -11.94
N ALA A 753 19.76 4.20 -10.74
CA ALA A 753 20.07 3.35 -9.60
C ALA A 753 19.62 1.90 -9.81
N VAL A 754 18.48 1.66 -10.46
CA VAL A 754 18.04 0.31 -10.86
C VAL A 754 19.00 -0.29 -11.88
N ARG A 755 19.36 0.47 -12.92
CA ARG A 755 20.31 0.05 -13.96
C ARG A 755 21.67 -0.34 -13.37
N VAL A 756 22.23 0.49 -12.50
CA VAL A 756 23.50 0.21 -11.81
C VAL A 756 23.44 -1.08 -10.99
N ARG A 757 22.28 -1.41 -10.39
CA ARG A 757 22.09 -2.71 -9.72
C ARG A 757 22.04 -3.89 -10.70
N LEU A 758 21.56 -3.67 -11.92
CA LEU A 758 21.48 -4.68 -12.98
C LEU A 758 22.80 -4.85 -13.76
N ASP A 759 23.62 -3.81 -13.85
CA ASP A 759 24.88 -3.82 -14.61
C ASP A 759 25.81 -5.02 -14.30
N PRO A 760 26.02 -5.45 -13.04
CA PRO A 760 26.85 -6.62 -12.75
C PRO A 760 26.31 -7.92 -13.37
N TYR A 761 24.99 -8.04 -13.50
CA TYR A 761 24.33 -9.20 -14.09
C TYR A 761 24.36 -9.13 -15.63
N LEU A 762 24.24 -7.94 -16.21
CA LEU A 762 24.35 -7.72 -17.66
C LEU A 762 25.79 -7.89 -18.15
N ALA A 763 26.78 -7.55 -17.31
CA ALA A 763 28.19 -7.74 -17.60
C ALA A 763 28.61 -9.23 -17.58
N ARG A 764 27.80 -10.12 -16.97
CA ARG A 764 28.04 -11.56 -17.00
C ARG A 764 27.74 -12.10 -18.39
N ARG A 765 28.78 -12.17 -19.21
CA ARG A 765 28.71 -12.74 -20.56
C ARG A 765 28.23 -14.19 -20.56
N GLN A 766 28.55 -14.93 -19.51
CA GLN A 766 28.31 -16.37 -19.48
C GLN A 766 26.82 -16.72 -19.58
N ASP A 767 25.89 -15.90 -19.11
CA ASP A 767 24.45 -16.24 -19.06
C ASP A 767 23.59 -15.44 -20.05
N ALA A 768 24.21 -14.57 -20.85
CA ALA A 768 23.50 -13.57 -21.65
C ALA A 768 22.55 -14.18 -22.68
N LEU A 769 22.95 -15.27 -23.35
CA LEU A 769 22.12 -15.99 -24.32
C LEU A 769 20.96 -16.71 -23.65
N LEU A 770 21.22 -17.38 -22.52
CA LEU A 770 20.19 -18.08 -21.76
C LEU A 770 19.11 -17.12 -21.24
N VAL A 771 19.53 -15.99 -20.66
CA VAL A 771 18.62 -14.94 -20.17
C VAL A 771 17.87 -14.26 -21.33
N HIS A 772 18.50 -14.14 -22.50
CA HIS A 772 17.87 -13.61 -23.71
C HIS A 772 16.73 -14.50 -24.18
N PHE A 773 17.00 -15.79 -24.38
CA PHE A 773 15.97 -16.74 -24.82
C PHE A 773 14.84 -16.89 -23.80
N LEU A 774 15.14 -16.94 -22.49
CA LEU A 774 14.12 -16.90 -21.44
C LEU A 774 13.20 -15.71 -21.57
N SER A 775 13.75 -14.55 -21.94
CA SER A 775 12.98 -13.33 -22.07
C SER A 775 12.13 -13.27 -23.34
N LEU A 776 12.56 -13.90 -24.44
CA LEU A 776 11.82 -14.01 -25.69
C LEU A 776 10.56 -14.88 -25.58
N LEU A 777 10.49 -15.75 -24.57
CA LEU A 777 9.29 -16.51 -24.26
C LEU A 777 8.15 -15.63 -23.73
N SER A 778 8.44 -14.40 -23.30
CA SER A 778 7.39 -13.53 -22.80
C SER A 778 6.42 -13.17 -23.92
N PRO A 779 5.09 -13.30 -23.71
CA PRO A 779 4.14 -12.75 -24.65
C PRO A 779 4.40 -11.23 -24.82
N PRO A 780 4.26 -10.70 -26.05
CA PRO A 780 4.59 -9.32 -26.39
C PRO A 780 3.78 -8.29 -25.60
#